data_AF-A0A445DBX1-F1
#
_entry.id   AF-A0A445DBX1-F1
#
_cell.length_a   1.000
_cell.length_b   1.000
_cell.length_c   1.000
_cell.angle_alpha   90.00
_cell.angle_beta   90.00
_cell.angle_gamma   90.00
#
_symmetry.space_group_name_H-M   'P 1'
#
loop_
_entity.id
_entity.type
_entity.pdbx_description
1 polymer ?
#
loop_
_entity_poly.entity_id
_entity_poly.type
_entity_poly.pdbx_seq_one_letter_code
_entity_poly.pdbx_strand_id
1 'polypeptide(L)'
;MSLMQLRYLKKDKDNEKMKHQGRQCNYPKTLSWNLSTDCCLWDGIECDELTGHVISIDLSSSQLYGSMDPNSTLFSLVHLQSLDLSDNDFNHSQIPARIGDLSQLRHLNVSHFGETTFSGEVPTQISHLTNLLSLDLRSYIVESLDNLLINHLQLKVSTLKSLIQNSTRLEQLRLNFVTISSSLPHTLTNLTSLQKLSFRHCELYGEFPIGIFYLPNLTCLSFAENQNLQGELRASIGNLTNLALLALGDNSFHGEIPQSLFRLENLENLSLGQNFFEGRLALDMFLKLKMLNILDLSFNKLSLFSQNRDVNVTILPPIQSLGLSRLENLTGLDLSYNILEGQIELDMLSKLQKLIFLSLGTGNKLSFLEGKNTSNVTIPSQIQTLDLSSCNLVRFPNFIQHLQELTDLFLSDNSIKTIPSWLWNKTTLQTLDISNSLLIGEISPSICNLQSLVLLALSSNNLVGMIPSCLGSFSRSLQVLDLAANKLIGNIPQTYVRGNSLQFIDFSSNKLYGQLPRTLVNCRMLEVLDVRHNHFNNSFPFWLGSLPKLKVVSLRDNEFHGAIMCPLKYTFPQLQIIDLSQNGFSTKLTSEIIMCFKSMIISNKRQLDFKDEIYYSGNVFLDIDLHPFSMSNKGVVMDYPGRQYLHHMVAIDLSCNKISGEIPDIMGSLNGLVVLNLSNNMFTGSIPSSFGKLSNLEVLDLSLNNLSGNIPQQLTGLNFLDFFNVSFNNLSGPVPENGQLSTFDNNSFEGNKDLCGIQLLKKCEDHPKPPLQKPDGDQDSESRSFFELYWMVILIGYGGGLIAGLALGNAFAVDLSFRDCELYGEFPVGIFYLPNLTSLNFAKNQILQGTLPSSIGNLTNLASLVLVDSGFHGEIPRSLFGLENLVTLNLASNFFEGRLALDMFLKLKMLKNLELSYNKLSLFSQNRDVNVTILPPIQWLGLSRCNLNGEIPTWIMNLTTLHTLLLSQNDFQGEIPYFVFKLENLTDLDLSGGGNKLYFLEGKNTSNGTFPSQIQILDLSSCNLVHFPNFIQHLQGLTGLFISNNGIKAIPSWMWNKTTLQTLDVSNKILMGEISPSICNLQSLVFLGLSSNKLVGKIPHVWEALANLFKF
;
A
#
# COMPACT_ATOMS: atom_id res chain seq x y z
N MET A 1 41.20 -4.70 -42.13
CA MET A 1 41.60 -5.19 -40.80
C MET A 1 41.64 -4.11 -39.70
N SER A 2 41.57 -2.81 -40.01
CA SER A 2 41.44 -1.71 -39.02
C SER A 2 40.10 -0.95 -39.12
N LEU A 3 39.04 -1.60 -39.61
CA LEU A 3 37.73 -0.95 -39.80
C LEU A 3 37.04 -0.63 -38.47
N MET A 4 37.48 -1.26 -37.37
CA MET A 4 37.01 -1.04 -36.01
C MET A 4 37.93 -1.87 -35.09
N GLN A 5 38.51 -1.30 -34.02
CA GLN A 5 39.23 -2.09 -33.01
C GLN A 5 38.24 -2.88 -32.13
N LEU A 6 37.35 -3.67 -32.73
CA LEU A 6 36.32 -4.42 -32.00
C LEU A 6 36.85 -5.81 -31.66
N ARG A 7 36.70 -6.21 -30.39
CA ARG A 7 37.05 -7.55 -29.90
C ARG A 7 35.81 -8.44 -29.95
N TYR A 8 36.00 -9.75 -30.10
CA TYR A 8 34.92 -10.71 -29.88
C TYR A 8 34.66 -10.89 -28.38
N LEU A 9 33.40 -10.87 -27.97
CA LEU A 9 32.99 -11.32 -26.65
C LEU A 9 33.16 -12.85 -26.56
N LYS A 10 34.05 -13.32 -25.69
CA LYS A 10 34.06 -14.70 -25.20
C LYS A 10 33.17 -14.73 -23.95
N LYS A 11 31.87 -14.97 -24.07
CA LYS A 11 30.94 -15.13 -22.92
C LYS A 11 30.28 -16.51 -22.92
N ASP A 12 30.10 -17.03 -21.71
CA ASP A 12 29.76 -18.40 -21.34
C ASP A 12 28.44 -18.95 -21.90
N LYS A 13 28.37 -20.28 -21.94
CA LYS A 13 27.34 -21.14 -22.54
C LYS A 13 25.90 -21.04 -21.97
N ASP A 14 25.59 -20.08 -21.10
CA ASP A 14 24.32 -20.09 -20.34
C ASP A 14 23.14 -19.34 -21.01
N ASN A 15 23.31 -18.80 -22.22
CA ASN A 15 22.25 -18.04 -22.92
C ASN A 15 21.40 -18.83 -23.94
N GLU A 16 21.43 -20.16 -23.94
CA GLU A 16 20.61 -20.98 -24.86
C GLU A 16 19.09 -20.97 -24.59
N LYS A 17 18.59 -20.15 -23.65
CA LYS A 17 17.16 -20.16 -23.23
C LYS A 17 16.25 -19.07 -23.83
N MET A 18 16.63 -18.38 -24.90
CA MET A 18 15.71 -17.49 -25.64
C MET A 18 15.43 -18.00 -27.05
N LYS A 19 14.64 -19.08 -27.16
CA LYS A 19 14.32 -19.77 -28.44
C LYS A 19 12.92 -19.52 -29.00
N HIS A 20 12.17 -18.55 -28.49
CA HIS A 20 10.80 -18.28 -28.97
C HIS A 20 10.60 -16.80 -29.28
N GLN A 21 10.96 -16.35 -30.50
CA GLN A 21 10.45 -15.11 -31.14
C GLN A 21 11.05 -14.83 -32.55
N GLY A 22 11.34 -15.86 -33.36
CA GLY A 22 11.72 -15.64 -34.79
C GLY A 22 12.96 -14.77 -35.03
N ARG A 23 13.91 -14.72 -34.09
CA ARG A 23 15.12 -13.88 -34.18
C ARG A 23 16.14 -14.45 -35.19
N GLN A 24 16.79 -13.55 -35.94
CA GLN A 24 18.01 -13.84 -36.70
C GLN A 24 19.07 -14.45 -35.76
N CYS A 25 19.83 -15.43 -36.24
CA CYS A 25 20.92 -16.02 -35.46
C CYS A 25 22.02 -14.98 -35.22
N ASN A 26 22.38 -14.72 -33.96
CA ASN A 26 23.54 -13.89 -33.62
C ASN A 26 24.82 -14.65 -34.00
N TYR A 27 25.60 -14.13 -34.94
CA TYR A 27 26.91 -14.69 -35.30
C TYR A 27 27.87 -13.60 -35.80
N PRO A 28 29.18 -13.77 -35.60
CA PRO A 28 30.17 -12.79 -36.00
C PRO A 28 30.43 -12.79 -37.52
N LYS A 29 29.71 -11.93 -38.27
CA LYS A 29 29.86 -11.76 -39.74
C LYS A 29 31.30 -11.45 -40.17
N THR A 30 32.04 -10.71 -39.35
CA THR A 30 33.45 -10.32 -39.61
C THR A 30 34.42 -11.50 -39.67
N LEU A 31 34.03 -12.72 -39.26
CA LEU A 31 34.87 -13.92 -39.43
C LEU A 31 35.11 -14.28 -40.91
N SER A 32 34.21 -13.90 -41.82
CA SER A 32 34.37 -14.13 -43.26
C SER A 32 35.38 -13.17 -43.91
N TRP A 33 35.80 -12.11 -43.21
CA TRP A 33 36.60 -11.01 -43.77
C TRP A 33 38.08 -11.41 -43.85
N ASN A 34 38.46 -12.04 -44.96
CA ASN A 34 39.82 -12.45 -45.23
C ASN A 34 40.49 -11.50 -46.24
N LEU A 35 41.69 -11.01 -45.92
CA LEU A 35 42.49 -10.16 -46.81
C LEU A 35 42.84 -10.82 -48.16
N SER A 36 42.71 -12.14 -48.25
CA SER A 36 43.02 -12.94 -49.44
C SER A 36 41.81 -13.10 -50.37
N THR A 37 40.63 -12.64 -49.96
CA THR A 37 39.38 -12.75 -50.73
C THR A 37 38.85 -11.36 -51.09
N ASP A 38 38.11 -11.29 -52.19
CA ASP A 38 37.40 -10.07 -52.58
C ASP A 38 36.44 -9.65 -51.45
N CYS A 39 36.51 -8.38 -51.04
CA CYS A 39 35.67 -7.84 -49.98
C CYS A 39 34.18 -7.83 -50.32
N CYS A 40 33.83 -7.86 -51.61
CA CYS A 40 32.44 -7.97 -52.05
C CYS A 40 31.83 -9.36 -51.82
N LEU A 41 32.65 -10.34 -51.42
CA LEU A 41 32.22 -11.68 -51.01
C LEU A 41 32.17 -11.83 -49.48
N TRP A 42 32.46 -10.77 -48.72
CA TRP A 42 32.44 -10.81 -47.27
C TRP A 42 31.01 -10.72 -46.73
N ASP A 43 30.71 -11.49 -45.68
CA ASP A 43 29.40 -11.43 -45.03
C ASP A 43 29.14 -10.01 -44.49
N GLY A 44 27.95 -9.51 -44.77
CA GLY A 44 27.54 -8.16 -44.38
C GLY A 44 28.12 -7.03 -45.24
N ILE A 45 28.85 -7.34 -46.34
CA ILE A 45 29.31 -6.34 -47.31
C ILE A 45 28.53 -6.50 -48.61
N GLU A 46 28.06 -5.38 -49.15
CA GLU A 46 27.48 -5.31 -50.49
C GLU A 46 28.18 -4.20 -51.28
N CYS A 47 28.56 -4.56 -52.50
CA CYS A 47 29.26 -3.68 -53.43
C CYS A 47 28.37 -3.33 -54.64
N ASP A 48 28.60 -2.17 -55.21
CA ASP A 48 28.02 -1.78 -56.49
C ASP A 48 28.53 -2.69 -57.62
N GLU A 49 27.61 -3.31 -58.37
CA GLU A 49 27.92 -4.33 -59.38
C GLU A 49 28.81 -3.81 -60.53
N LEU A 50 28.80 -2.49 -60.79
CA LEU A 50 29.54 -1.89 -61.92
C LEU A 50 30.91 -1.35 -61.51
N THR A 51 30.99 -0.72 -60.33
CA THR A 51 32.19 -0.02 -59.85
C THR A 51 32.99 -0.83 -58.85
N GLY A 52 32.40 -1.85 -58.22
CA GLY A 52 33.01 -2.64 -57.14
C GLY A 52 33.18 -1.87 -55.83
N HIS A 53 32.64 -0.65 -55.72
CA HIS A 53 32.69 0.12 -54.47
C HIS A 53 31.72 -0.45 -53.44
N VAL A 54 32.14 -0.49 -52.17
CA VAL A 54 31.26 -0.86 -51.05
C VAL A 54 30.15 0.18 -50.88
N ILE A 55 28.90 -0.26 -50.97
CA ILE A 55 27.70 0.58 -50.85
C ILE A 55 26.85 0.25 -49.62
N SER A 56 26.99 -0.93 -49.04
CA SER A 56 26.26 -1.31 -47.83
C SER A 56 27.11 -2.16 -46.90
N ILE A 57 27.01 -1.85 -45.60
CA ILE A 57 27.65 -2.59 -44.51
C ILE A 57 26.55 -2.95 -43.51
N ASP A 58 26.24 -4.24 -43.40
CA ASP A 58 25.33 -4.81 -42.40
C ASP A 58 26.11 -5.67 -41.41
N LEU A 59 26.45 -5.07 -40.27
CA LEU A 59 27.03 -5.74 -39.11
C LEU A 59 26.02 -5.89 -37.97
N SER A 60 24.72 -5.87 -38.24
CA SER A 60 23.70 -6.13 -37.22
C SER A 60 23.91 -7.50 -36.54
N SER A 61 23.62 -7.57 -35.23
CA SER A 61 23.68 -8.80 -34.40
C SER A 61 25.00 -9.59 -34.53
N SER A 62 26.12 -8.88 -34.76
CA SER A 62 27.42 -9.47 -35.08
C SER A 62 28.32 -9.71 -33.86
N GLN A 63 27.78 -9.57 -32.64
CA GLN A 63 28.50 -9.78 -31.37
C GLN A 63 29.75 -8.90 -31.23
N LEU A 64 29.72 -7.70 -31.82
CA LEU A 64 30.83 -6.75 -31.76
C LEU A 64 30.91 -6.11 -30.37
N TYR A 65 32.13 -5.98 -29.84
CA TYR A 65 32.41 -5.33 -28.56
C TYR A 65 33.51 -4.25 -28.64
N GLY A 66 33.26 -3.06 -28.10
CA GLY A 66 34.23 -1.96 -27.95
C GLY A 66 33.77 -0.63 -28.56
N SER A 67 34.65 0.35 -28.73
CA SER A 67 34.27 1.67 -29.26
C SER A 67 34.43 1.80 -30.78
N MET A 68 33.59 2.62 -31.42
CA MET A 68 33.82 3.06 -32.80
C MET A 68 34.99 4.06 -32.84
N ASP A 69 36.13 3.64 -33.40
CA ASP A 69 37.33 4.50 -33.52
C ASP A 69 37.08 5.67 -34.50
N PRO A 70 37.17 6.95 -34.07
CA PRO A 70 37.01 8.11 -34.95
C PRO A 70 38.01 8.17 -36.11
N ASN A 71 39.16 7.48 -36.00
CA ASN A 71 40.17 7.40 -37.06
C ASN A 71 40.02 6.15 -37.93
N SER A 72 38.92 5.41 -37.79
CA SER A 72 38.64 4.23 -38.59
C SER A 72 38.60 4.54 -40.09
N THR A 73 39.08 3.58 -40.89
CA THR A 73 38.94 3.60 -42.36
C THR A 73 37.49 3.48 -42.82
N LEU A 74 36.53 3.18 -41.94
CA LEU A 74 35.09 3.19 -42.24
C LEU A 74 34.66 4.53 -42.85
N PHE A 75 35.13 5.64 -42.25
CA PHE A 75 34.79 6.99 -42.69
C PHE A 75 35.46 7.38 -44.02
N SER A 76 36.30 6.51 -44.60
CA SER A 76 36.87 6.69 -45.95
C SER A 76 36.00 6.08 -47.05
N LEU A 77 34.95 5.33 -46.70
CA LEU A 77 34.02 4.71 -47.65
C LEU A 77 32.96 5.72 -48.10
N VAL A 78 33.38 6.72 -48.87
CA VAL A 78 32.53 7.87 -49.28
C VAL A 78 31.34 7.48 -50.18
N HIS A 79 31.35 6.28 -50.76
CA HIS A 79 30.26 5.73 -51.58
C HIS A 79 29.22 4.93 -50.77
N LEU A 80 29.42 4.79 -49.45
CA LEU A 80 28.53 4.01 -48.59
C LEU A 80 27.14 4.63 -48.53
N GLN A 81 26.12 3.81 -48.79
CA GLN A 81 24.70 4.17 -48.80
C GLN A 81 23.95 3.57 -47.60
N SER A 82 24.40 2.44 -47.04
CA SER A 82 23.76 1.82 -45.88
C SER A 82 24.80 1.40 -44.85
N LEU A 83 24.55 1.73 -43.58
CA LEU A 83 25.35 1.31 -42.44
C LEU A 83 24.42 0.82 -41.32
N ASP A 84 24.42 -0.49 -41.09
CA ASP A 84 23.70 -1.13 -39.98
C ASP A 84 24.69 -1.72 -38.98
N LEU A 85 24.68 -1.19 -37.76
CA LEU A 85 25.48 -1.62 -36.63
C LEU A 85 24.61 -2.10 -35.47
N SER A 86 23.32 -2.31 -35.71
CA SER A 86 22.36 -2.57 -34.64
C SER A 86 22.62 -3.86 -33.89
N ASP A 87 22.10 -3.96 -32.66
CA ASP A 87 22.21 -5.18 -31.84
C ASP A 87 23.68 -5.62 -31.57
N ASN A 88 24.59 -4.65 -31.40
CA ASN A 88 25.97 -4.87 -30.95
C ASN A 88 26.31 -4.05 -29.69
N ASP A 89 27.33 -4.47 -28.94
CA ASP A 89 27.79 -3.84 -27.69
C ASP A 89 28.96 -2.87 -27.90
N PHE A 90 28.64 -1.60 -28.13
CA PHE A 90 29.63 -0.54 -28.27
C PHE A 90 30.17 0.04 -26.95
N ASN A 91 30.00 -0.66 -25.81
CA ASN A 91 30.56 -0.34 -24.50
C ASN A 91 30.36 1.13 -24.08
N HIS A 92 29.14 1.63 -24.24
CA HIS A 92 28.75 3.02 -23.96
C HIS A 92 29.64 4.06 -24.64
N SER A 93 30.12 3.81 -25.87
CA SER A 93 30.96 4.77 -26.59
C SER A 93 30.14 5.90 -27.23
N GLN A 94 30.81 6.98 -27.63
CA GLN A 94 30.15 8.08 -28.37
C GLN A 94 30.13 7.79 -29.87
N ILE A 95 29.09 8.28 -30.55
CA ILE A 95 29.03 8.26 -32.02
C ILE A 95 30.04 9.29 -32.56
N PRO A 96 31.03 8.90 -33.38
CA PRO A 96 32.04 9.84 -33.88
C PRO A 96 31.47 10.88 -34.83
N ALA A 97 31.92 12.14 -34.72
CA ALA A 97 31.51 13.24 -35.60
C ALA A 97 31.79 12.99 -37.10
N ARG A 98 32.80 12.16 -37.41
CA ARG A 98 33.13 11.74 -38.79
C ARG A 98 32.06 10.89 -39.46
N ILE A 99 31.01 10.47 -38.74
CA ILE A 99 29.83 9.87 -39.38
C ILE A 99 29.25 10.80 -40.46
N GLY A 100 29.39 12.12 -40.32
CA GLY A 100 28.99 13.10 -41.32
C GLY A 100 29.85 13.13 -42.59
N ASP A 101 31.02 12.47 -42.62
CA ASP A 101 31.87 12.36 -43.81
C ASP A 101 31.25 11.40 -44.85
N LEU A 102 30.34 10.51 -44.43
CA LEU A 102 29.64 9.54 -45.27
C LEU A 102 28.48 10.16 -46.06
N SER A 103 28.77 11.18 -46.88
CA SER A 103 27.76 12.02 -47.55
C SER A 103 26.72 11.29 -48.45
N GLN A 104 27.00 10.07 -48.89
CA GLN A 104 26.08 9.25 -49.70
C GLN A 104 25.13 8.37 -48.88
N LEU A 105 25.24 8.40 -47.55
CA LEU A 105 24.47 7.54 -46.67
C LEU A 105 22.96 7.83 -46.77
N ARG A 106 22.19 6.77 -46.99
CA ARG A 106 20.73 6.74 -47.06
C ARG A 106 20.12 6.05 -45.83
N HIS A 107 20.79 5.05 -45.28
CA HIS A 107 20.31 4.31 -44.12
C HIS A 107 21.40 4.25 -43.04
N LEU A 108 21.07 4.73 -41.84
CA LEU A 108 21.91 4.62 -40.66
C LEU A 108 21.11 3.97 -39.53
N ASN A 109 21.56 2.80 -39.09
CA ASN A 109 20.98 2.08 -37.97
C ASN A 109 22.06 1.76 -36.94
N VAL A 110 21.96 2.36 -35.76
CA VAL A 110 22.82 2.07 -34.60
C VAL A 110 22.00 1.64 -33.39
N SER A 111 20.78 1.16 -33.63
CA SER A 111 19.83 0.80 -32.58
C SER A 111 20.23 -0.46 -31.81
N HIS A 112 19.75 -0.60 -30.57
CA HIS A 112 20.00 -1.80 -29.77
C HIS A 112 18.72 -2.23 -29.04
N PHE A 113 18.48 -3.55 -28.96
CA PHE A 113 17.30 -4.12 -28.30
C PHE A 113 17.54 -4.44 -26.80
N GLY A 114 18.79 -4.33 -26.32
CA GLY A 114 19.22 -4.48 -24.92
C GLY A 114 19.62 -3.13 -24.26
N GLU A 115 20.58 -3.13 -23.33
CA GLU A 115 21.16 -1.90 -22.72
C GLU A 115 21.76 -0.92 -23.75
N THR A 116 21.74 0.38 -23.45
CA THR A 116 22.28 1.44 -24.33
C THR A 116 23.76 1.20 -24.65
N THR A 117 24.10 0.93 -25.90
CA THR A 117 25.49 0.62 -26.27
C THR A 117 26.27 1.84 -26.76
N PHE A 118 25.57 2.90 -27.16
CA PHE A 118 26.11 4.23 -27.39
C PHE A 118 25.61 5.22 -26.32
N SER A 119 26.46 6.16 -25.91
CA SER A 119 26.21 7.17 -24.88
C SER A 119 26.60 8.57 -25.34
N GLY A 120 26.15 9.60 -24.62
CA GLY A 120 26.57 10.99 -24.82
C GLY A 120 25.86 11.68 -25.98
N GLU A 121 26.41 12.81 -26.45
CA GLU A 121 25.75 13.65 -27.44
C GLU A 121 25.88 13.07 -28.87
N VAL A 122 24.74 12.96 -29.58
CA VAL A 122 24.72 12.67 -31.01
C VAL A 122 25.38 13.83 -31.77
N PRO A 123 26.44 13.59 -32.56
CA PRO A 123 27.21 14.65 -33.20
C PRO A 123 26.37 15.46 -34.18
N THR A 124 26.53 16.79 -34.16
CA THR A 124 25.80 17.71 -35.06
C THR A 124 26.02 17.39 -36.53
N GLN A 125 27.16 16.80 -36.88
CA GLN A 125 27.56 16.40 -38.23
C GLN A 125 26.64 15.34 -38.84
N ILE A 126 25.80 14.66 -38.05
CA ILE A 126 24.75 13.78 -38.59
C ILE A 126 23.80 14.53 -39.53
N SER A 127 23.63 15.85 -39.33
CA SER A 127 22.85 16.72 -40.21
C SER A 127 23.51 17.01 -41.56
N HIS A 128 24.77 16.60 -41.79
CA HIS A 128 25.43 16.68 -43.09
C HIS A 128 25.01 15.54 -44.04
N LEU A 129 24.32 14.51 -43.52
CA LEU A 129 23.82 13.38 -44.28
C LEU A 129 22.54 13.75 -45.05
N THR A 130 22.67 14.59 -46.07
CA THR A 130 21.51 15.16 -46.81
C THR A 130 20.73 14.13 -47.63
N ASN A 131 21.34 12.98 -47.93
CA ASN A 131 20.72 11.88 -48.69
C ASN A 131 19.95 10.87 -47.82
N LEU A 132 19.89 11.11 -46.51
CA LEU A 132 19.34 10.15 -45.55
C LEU A 132 17.83 9.93 -45.77
N LEU A 133 17.46 8.66 -45.87
CA LEU A 133 16.09 8.14 -45.95
C LEU A 133 15.66 7.49 -44.63
N SER A 134 16.58 6.87 -43.88
CA SER A 134 16.30 6.23 -42.60
C SER A 134 17.36 6.56 -41.56
N LEU A 135 16.91 7.03 -40.41
CA LEU A 135 17.72 7.19 -39.21
C LEU A 135 17.08 6.42 -38.04
N ASP A 136 17.78 5.42 -37.55
CA ASP A 136 17.37 4.64 -36.38
C ASP A 136 18.45 4.70 -35.29
N LEU A 137 18.17 5.49 -34.25
CA LEU A 137 18.99 5.64 -33.06
C LEU A 137 18.31 5.03 -31.83
N ARG A 138 17.28 4.21 -32.01
CA ARG A 138 16.52 3.64 -30.88
C ARG A 138 17.46 2.93 -29.92
N SER A 139 17.42 3.32 -28.67
CA SER A 139 17.99 2.49 -27.62
C SER A 139 16.86 1.76 -26.91
N TYR A 140 17.15 0.57 -26.39
CA TYR A 140 16.34 0.00 -25.33
C TYR A 140 17.11 0.18 -24.02
N ILE A 141 16.42 0.11 -22.90
CA ILE A 141 17.04 0.09 -21.58
C ILE A 141 16.55 -1.22 -20.97
N VAL A 142 17.45 -2.21 -20.86
CA VAL A 142 17.20 -3.39 -20.03
C VAL A 142 17.81 -3.07 -18.69
N GLU A 143 16.97 -2.97 -17.67
CA GLU A 143 17.39 -2.70 -16.31
C GLU A 143 18.22 -3.88 -15.77
N SER A 144 19.55 -3.76 -15.81
CA SER A 144 20.43 -4.65 -15.07
C SER A 144 21.22 -3.90 -13.97
N LEU A 145 20.77 -4.18 -12.74
CA LEU A 145 21.47 -4.42 -11.47
C LEU A 145 22.70 -3.63 -10.98
N ASP A 146 23.37 -2.76 -11.73
CA ASP A 146 24.57 -2.09 -11.21
C ASP A 146 24.51 -0.56 -11.26
N ASN A 147 24.85 0.05 -10.12
CA ASN A 147 24.89 1.48 -9.80
C ASN A 147 25.92 2.29 -10.63
N LEU A 148 26.00 2.10 -11.93
CA LEU A 148 26.91 2.84 -12.80
C LEU A 148 26.17 3.95 -13.55
N LEU A 149 26.67 5.17 -13.36
CA LEU A 149 26.33 6.42 -14.07
C LEU A 149 26.56 6.26 -15.58
N ILE A 150 25.69 5.56 -16.28
CA ILE A 150 25.74 5.49 -17.75
C ILE A 150 25.01 6.72 -18.28
N ASN A 151 25.74 7.63 -18.94
CA ASN A 151 25.14 8.76 -19.64
C ASN A 151 24.30 8.23 -20.82
N HIS A 152 23.00 8.52 -20.88
CA HIS A 152 22.18 8.12 -22.04
C HIS A 152 22.58 8.87 -23.33
N LEU A 153 22.13 8.38 -24.49
CA LEU A 153 22.32 9.06 -25.77
C LEU A 153 21.44 10.30 -25.84
N GLN A 154 22.03 11.46 -26.12
CA GLN A 154 21.36 12.77 -26.10
C GLN A 154 21.37 13.41 -27.49
N LEU A 155 20.21 13.88 -27.97
CA LEU A 155 20.10 14.61 -29.23
C LEU A 155 19.63 16.05 -28.98
N LYS A 156 20.53 17.01 -29.17
CA LYS A 156 20.17 18.43 -29.09
C LYS A 156 19.08 18.78 -30.09
N VAL A 157 18.09 19.55 -29.65
CA VAL A 157 17.01 20.03 -30.53
C VAL A 157 17.53 20.87 -31.72
N SER A 158 18.66 21.58 -31.56
CA SER A 158 19.32 22.29 -32.66
C SER A 158 19.80 21.33 -33.75
N THR A 159 20.37 20.19 -33.36
CA THR A 159 20.81 19.13 -34.28
C THR A 159 19.62 18.52 -35.00
N LEU A 160 18.53 18.23 -34.27
CA LEU A 160 17.28 17.74 -34.86
C LEU A 160 16.72 18.73 -35.89
N LYS A 161 16.69 20.03 -35.57
CA LYS A 161 16.26 21.09 -36.51
C LYS A 161 17.12 21.10 -37.78
N SER A 162 18.44 21.04 -37.64
CA SER A 162 19.36 20.99 -38.79
C SER A 162 19.16 19.73 -39.63
N LEU A 163 18.94 18.57 -39.01
CA LEU A 163 18.64 17.32 -39.72
C LEU A 163 17.33 17.44 -40.51
N ILE A 164 16.27 17.97 -39.90
CA ILE A 164 14.97 18.18 -40.54
C ILE A 164 15.08 19.14 -41.75
N GLN A 165 15.91 20.18 -41.62
CA GLN A 165 16.12 21.16 -42.70
C GLN A 165 16.93 20.58 -43.86
N ASN A 166 17.93 19.75 -43.58
CA ASN A 166 18.90 19.28 -44.57
C ASN A 166 18.48 17.96 -45.26
N SER A 167 17.77 17.08 -44.56
CA SER A 167 17.41 15.73 -45.03
C SER A 167 15.91 15.61 -45.29
N THR A 168 15.37 16.44 -46.21
CA THR A 168 13.92 16.57 -46.44
C THR A 168 13.23 15.32 -47.00
N ARG A 169 14.02 14.36 -47.51
CA ARG A 169 13.55 13.08 -48.07
C ARG A 169 13.43 11.96 -47.03
N LEU A 170 13.63 12.26 -45.76
CA LEU A 170 13.61 11.26 -44.71
C LEU A 170 12.27 10.52 -44.66
N GLU A 171 12.33 9.19 -44.70
CA GLU A 171 11.18 8.27 -44.65
C GLU A 171 11.03 7.66 -43.24
N GLN A 172 12.13 7.46 -42.52
CA GLN A 172 12.10 6.90 -41.17
C GLN A 172 12.96 7.72 -40.22
N LEU A 173 12.36 8.16 -39.11
CA LEU A 173 13.04 8.81 -38.01
C LEU A 173 12.62 8.15 -36.71
N ARG A 174 13.51 7.35 -36.11
CA ARG A 174 13.24 6.55 -34.93
C ARG A 174 14.26 6.84 -33.83
N LEU A 175 13.78 7.46 -32.76
CA LEU A 175 14.59 8.05 -31.70
C LEU A 175 14.14 7.60 -30.30
N ASN A 176 13.43 6.47 -30.18
CA ASN A 176 12.94 6.01 -28.87
C ASN A 176 14.09 5.90 -27.85
N PHE A 177 13.83 6.36 -26.63
CA PHE A 177 14.79 6.40 -25.51
C PHE A 177 16.07 7.22 -25.80
N VAL A 178 15.99 8.19 -26.72
CA VAL A 178 17.03 9.20 -26.91
C VAL A 178 16.58 10.49 -26.22
N THR A 179 17.35 10.95 -25.24
CA THR A 179 17.04 12.17 -24.48
C THR A 179 17.13 13.40 -25.38
N ILE A 180 16.01 14.10 -25.55
CA ILE A 180 15.93 15.38 -26.28
C ILE A 180 15.60 16.53 -25.32
N SER A 181 14.72 16.28 -24.34
CA SER A 181 14.32 17.22 -23.28
C SER A 181 13.95 18.62 -23.82
N SER A 182 13.09 18.66 -24.85
CA SER A 182 12.69 19.90 -25.54
C SER A 182 11.29 19.78 -26.13
N SER A 183 10.67 20.92 -26.41
CA SER A 183 9.51 20.96 -27.32
C SER A 183 9.87 20.60 -28.75
N LEU A 184 8.93 19.97 -29.45
CA LEU A 184 9.12 19.54 -30.83
C LEU A 184 9.03 20.73 -31.80
N PRO A 185 9.95 20.82 -32.78
CA PRO A 185 9.89 21.88 -33.77
C PRO A 185 8.75 21.64 -34.77
N HIS A 186 7.91 22.65 -35.02
CA HIS A 186 6.86 22.58 -36.05
C HIS A 186 7.42 22.30 -37.45
N THR A 187 8.70 22.57 -37.72
CA THR A 187 9.35 22.27 -39.01
C THR A 187 9.43 20.77 -39.32
N LEU A 188 9.18 19.88 -38.35
CA LEU A 188 9.12 18.43 -38.58
C LEU A 188 8.10 18.05 -39.67
N THR A 189 7.08 18.88 -39.87
CA THR A 189 6.04 18.71 -40.90
C THR A 189 6.56 18.93 -42.32
N ASN A 190 7.78 19.45 -42.49
CA ASN A 190 8.43 19.58 -43.80
C ASN A 190 8.90 18.22 -44.36
N LEU A 191 8.99 17.18 -43.54
CA LEU A 191 9.42 15.85 -43.95
C LEU A 191 8.25 15.05 -44.55
N THR A 192 7.78 15.47 -45.72
CA THR A 192 6.58 14.89 -46.37
C THR A 192 6.73 13.44 -46.79
N SER A 193 7.97 12.93 -46.88
CA SER A 193 8.28 11.53 -47.20
C SER A 193 8.16 10.58 -46.01
N LEU A 194 7.95 11.09 -44.79
CA LEU A 194 7.92 10.27 -43.57
C LEU A 194 6.84 9.18 -43.63
N GLN A 195 7.31 7.97 -43.32
CA GLN A 195 6.52 6.75 -43.15
C GLN A 195 6.53 6.29 -41.70
N LYS A 196 7.67 6.39 -41.00
CA LYS A 196 7.81 5.97 -39.60
C LYS A 196 8.40 7.10 -38.76
N LEU A 197 7.65 7.51 -37.74
CA LEU A 197 8.05 8.57 -36.83
C LEU A 197 7.88 8.09 -35.39
N SER A 198 8.97 8.04 -34.63
CA SER A 198 8.96 7.41 -33.30
C SER A 198 9.87 8.16 -32.33
N PHE A 199 9.28 8.70 -31.26
CA PHE A 199 9.92 9.47 -30.18
C PHE A 199 9.39 9.01 -28.81
N ARG A 200 9.36 7.70 -28.57
CA ARG A 200 8.94 7.16 -27.26
C ARG A 200 9.98 7.51 -26.20
N HIS A 201 9.56 7.96 -25.01
CA HIS A 201 10.45 8.24 -23.89
C HIS A 201 11.66 9.12 -24.27
N CYS A 202 11.39 10.32 -24.78
CA CYS A 202 12.41 11.27 -25.24
C CYS A 202 12.47 12.55 -24.38
N GLU A 203 11.73 12.56 -23.26
CA GLU A 203 11.53 13.70 -22.36
C GLU A 203 10.92 14.94 -23.07
N LEU A 204 10.08 14.71 -24.08
CA LEU A 204 9.43 15.80 -24.82
C LEU A 204 8.38 16.51 -23.96
N TYR A 205 8.23 17.83 -24.17
CA TYR A 205 7.23 18.64 -23.46
C TYR A 205 6.59 19.70 -24.35
N GLY A 206 5.44 20.24 -23.93
CA GLY A 206 4.71 21.29 -24.64
C GLY A 206 3.75 20.75 -25.70
N GLU A 207 3.34 21.61 -26.64
CA GLU A 207 2.29 21.27 -27.62
C GLU A 207 2.74 20.31 -28.72
N PHE A 208 1.93 19.29 -29.00
CA PHE A 208 2.13 18.37 -30.11
C PHE A 208 1.99 19.08 -31.48
N PRO A 209 2.95 18.91 -32.42
CA PRO A 209 2.89 19.53 -33.73
C PRO A 209 1.77 18.94 -34.61
N ILE A 210 0.59 19.55 -34.56
CA ILE A 210 -0.61 19.09 -35.29
C ILE A 210 -0.42 18.88 -36.81
N GLY A 211 0.51 19.61 -37.44
CA GLY A 211 0.80 19.47 -38.86
C GLY A 211 1.30 18.06 -39.24
N ILE A 212 1.76 17.25 -38.28
CA ILE A 212 2.14 15.85 -38.48
C ILE A 212 0.95 15.02 -39.00
N PHE A 213 -0.27 15.37 -38.60
CA PHE A 213 -1.50 14.69 -39.07
C PHE A 213 -1.82 14.93 -40.55
N TYR A 214 -1.02 15.72 -41.27
CA TYR A 214 -1.15 15.95 -42.70
C TYR A 214 -0.08 15.24 -43.54
N LEU A 215 0.81 14.44 -42.91
CA LEU A 215 1.87 13.70 -43.60
C LEU A 215 1.28 12.44 -44.25
N PRO A 216 1.20 12.35 -45.59
CA PRO A 216 0.35 11.38 -46.28
C PRO A 216 0.85 9.93 -46.22
N ASN A 217 2.15 9.74 -46.00
CA ASN A 217 2.79 8.43 -46.08
C ASN A 217 2.99 7.75 -44.72
N LEU A 218 2.55 8.36 -43.62
CA LEU A 218 2.74 7.81 -42.29
C LEU A 218 2.02 6.47 -42.13
N THR A 219 2.80 5.48 -41.71
CA THR A 219 2.37 4.12 -41.34
C THR A 219 2.55 3.86 -39.85
N CYS A 220 3.50 4.54 -39.20
CA CYS A 220 3.79 4.40 -37.78
C CYS A 220 4.03 5.78 -37.16
N LEU A 221 3.25 6.09 -36.13
CA LEU A 221 3.36 7.31 -35.34
C LEU A 221 3.40 6.95 -33.85
N SER A 222 4.54 7.14 -33.19
CA SER A 222 4.72 6.83 -31.78
C SER A 222 5.39 7.97 -31.02
N PHE A 223 4.70 8.50 -30.01
CA PHE A 223 5.17 9.54 -29.09
C PHE A 223 4.89 9.17 -27.63
N ALA A 224 4.71 7.88 -27.35
CA ALA A 224 4.34 7.40 -26.02
C ALA A 224 5.40 7.75 -24.95
N GLU A 225 5.02 7.76 -23.67
CA GLU A 225 5.92 7.99 -22.53
C GLU A 225 6.65 9.35 -22.58
N ASN A 226 5.92 10.41 -22.92
CA ASN A 226 6.41 11.78 -22.77
C ASN A 226 5.41 12.57 -21.92
N GLN A 227 5.44 12.34 -20.60
CA GLN A 227 4.43 12.80 -19.64
C GLN A 227 4.04 14.29 -19.76
N ASN A 228 4.98 15.15 -20.16
CA ASN A 228 4.78 16.60 -20.30
C ASN A 228 4.40 17.07 -21.72
N LEU A 229 4.25 16.16 -22.69
CA LEU A 229 3.79 16.46 -24.04
C LEU A 229 2.26 16.47 -24.04
N GLN A 230 1.68 17.56 -24.51
CA GLN A 230 0.23 17.83 -24.44
C GLN A 230 -0.34 18.22 -25.81
N GLY A 231 -1.67 18.22 -25.90
CA GLY A 231 -2.42 18.70 -27.07
C GLY A 231 -3.74 17.97 -27.25
N GLU A 232 -4.47 18.32 -28.31
CA GLU A 232 -5.74 17.68 -28.69
C GLU A 232 -5.60 16.85 -29.98
N LEU A 233 -6.27 15.70 -30.04
CA LEU A 233 -6.43 14.95 -31.28
C LEU A 233 -7.45 15.65 -32.19
N ARG A 234 -6.97 16.35 -33.22
CA ARG A 234 -7.87 17.01 -34.19
C ARG A 234 -8.36 16.08 -35.29
N ALA A 235 -9.47 16.48 -35.91
CA ALA A 235 -10.11 15.73 -36.99
C ALA A 235 -9.19 15.41 -38.19
N SER A 236 -8.10 16.15 -38.38
CA SER A 236 -7.08 15.90 -39.41
C SER A 236 -6.39 14.54 -39.29
N ILE A 237 -6.39 13.89 -38.12
CA ILE A 237 -5.83 12.53 -37.94
C ILE A 237 -6.43 11.52 -38.94
N GLY A 238 -7.69 11.69 -39.32
CA GLY A 238 -8.37 10.84 -40.30
C GLY A 238 -7.81 10.94 -41.73
N ASN A 239 -6.87 11.86 -42.00
CA ASN A 239 -6.16 11.95 -43.28
C ASN A 239 -5.01 10.92 -43.39
N LEU A 240 -4.55 10.35 -42.27
CA LEU A 240 -3.43 9.40 -42.23
C LEU A 240 -3.86 7.98 -42.63
N THR A 241 -4.49 7.79 -43.79
CA THR A 241 -5.16 6.51 -44.16
C THR A 241 -4.22 5.31 -44.26
N ASN A 242 -2.91 5.52 -44.34
CA ASN A 242 -1.89 4.47 -44.35
C ASN A 242 -1.43 4.05 -42.94
N LEU A 243 -1.92 4.72 -41.89
CA LEU A 243 -1.46 4.50 -40.52
C LEU A 243 -1.88 3.12 -40.02
N ALA A 244 -0.88 2.33 -39.62
CA ALA A 244 -1.04 1.02 -39.00
C ALA A 244 -0.81 1.05 -37.49
N LEU A 245 0.04 1.96 -37.00
CA LEU A 245 0.32 2.12 -35.57
C LEU A 245 0.17 3.59 -35.16
N LEU A 246 -0.69 3.82 -34.16
CA LEU A 246 -0.81 5.09 -33.44
C LEU A 246 -0.60 4.84 -31.94
N ALA A 247 0.51 5.32 -31.40
CA ALA A 247 0.85 5.18 -29.99
C ALA A 247 1.16 6.54 -29.36
N LEU A 248 0.21 7.09 -28.61
CA LEU A 248 0.31 8.35 -27.89
C LEU A 248 0.11 8.16 -26.38
N GLY A 249 0.20 6.92 -25.88
CA GLY A 249 -0.05 6.63 -24.47
C GLY A 249 1.00 7.24 -23.52
N ASP A 250 0.65 7.44 -22.25
CA ASP A 250 1.51 8.03 -21.21
C ASP A 250 2.04 9.42 -21.63
N ASN A 251 1.11 10.35 -21.79
CA ASN A 251 1.30 11.75 -22.17
C ASN A 251 0.23 12.62 -21.48
N SER A 252 0.20 13.92 -21.79
CA SER A 252 -0.80 14.89 -21.32
C SER A 252 -1.80 15.32 -22.42
N PHE A 253 -2.16 14.43 -23.37
CA PHE A 253 -3.20 14.74 -24.35
C PHE A 253 -4.58 14.81 -23.68
N HIS A 254 -5.43 15.72 -24.17
CA HIS A 254 -6.76 15.97 -23.61
C HIS A 254 -7.80 16.22 -24.71
N GLY A 255 -9.05 16.43 -24.30
CA GLY A 255 -10.19 16.63 -25.20
C GLY A 255 -10.81 15.33 -25.70
N GLU A 256 -11.69 15.42 -26.71
CA GLU A 256 -12.40 14.27 -27.24
C GLU A 256 -11.60 13.52 -28.32
N ILE A 257 -11.77 12.19 -28.40
CA ILE A 257 -11.25 11.39 -29.51
C ILE A 257 -12.11 11.66 -30.77
N PRO A 258 -11.54 12.21 -31.86
CA PRO A 258 -12.31 12.67 -33.01
C PRO A 258 -12.86 11.51 -33.84
N GLN A 259 -14.10 11.63 -34.32
CA GLN A 259 -14.76 10.58 -35.12
C GLN A 259 -14.02 10.22 -36.43
N SER A 260 -13.17 11.11 -36.94
CA SER A 260 -12.39 10.86 -38.16
C SER A 260 -11.27 9.84 -37.96
N LEU A 261 -10.82 9.58 -36.72
CA LEU A 261 -9.86 8.52 -36.39
C LEU A 261 -10.37 7.15 -36.82
N PHE A 262 -11.68 6.92 -36.75
CA PHE A 262 -12.32 5.67 -37.14
C PHE A 262 -12.43 5.46 -38.66
N ARG A 263 -11.80 6.33 -39.48
CA ARG A 263 -11.63 6.14 -40.93
C ARG A 263 -10.33 5.41 -41.28
N LEU A 264 -9.46 5.17 -40.31
CA LEU A 264 -8.14 4.58 -40.51
C LEU A 264 -8.25 3.04 -40.61
N GLU A 265 -8.76 2.53 -41.74
CA GLU A 265 -9.06 1.09 -41.90
C GLU A 265 -7.83 0.17 -41.77
N ASN A 266 -6.62 0.69 -42.01
CA ASN A 266 -5.35 -0.03 -41.88
C ASN A 266 -4.80 -0.05 -40.46
N LEU A 267 -5.46 0.61 -39.49
CA LEU A 267 -4.96 0.73 -38.14
C LEU A 267 -5.00 -0.63 -37.42
N GLU A 268 -3.83 -1.12 -37.05
CA GLU A 268 -3.63 -2.39 -36.34
C GLU A 268 -3.52 -2.16 -34.83
N ASN A 269 -2.75 -1.15 -34.41
CA ASN A 269 -2.52 -0.83 -33.01
C ASN A 269 -2.91 0.62 -32.72
N LEU A 270 -3.85 0.78 -31.79
CA LEU A 270 -4.27 2.06 -31.23
C LEU A 270 -4.02 2.06 -29.73
N SER A 271 -3.01 2.82 -29.28
CA SER A 271 -2.75 3.06 -27.87
C SER A 271 -2.82 4.56 -27.57
N LEU A 272 -3.83 4.93 -26.79
CA LEU A 272 -4.09 6.28 -26.29
C LEU A 272 -4.17 6.28 -24.75
N GLY A 273 -3.75 5.19 -24.09
CA GLY A 273 -3.87 5.03 -22.65
C GLY A 273 -3.06 6.04 -21.83
N GLN A 274 -3.34 6.21 -20.54
CA GLN A 274 -2.62 7.12 -19.64
C GLN A 274 -2.53 8.55 -20.21
N ASN A 275 -3.70 9.14 -20.45
CA ASN A 275 -3.86 10.51 -20.94
C ASN A 275 -5.08 11.15 -20.24
N PHE A 276 -5.49 12.34 -20.68
CA PHE A 276 -6.67 13.06 -20.18
C PHE A 276 -7.80 13.13 -21.22
N PHE A 277 -7.90 12.16 -22.14
CA PHE A 277 -9.00 12.13 -23.11
C PHE A 277 -10.34 11.95 -22.41
N GLU A 278 -11.36 12.67 -22.88
CA GLU A 278 -12.70 12.65 -22.31
C GLU A 278 -13.77 12.49 -23.38
N GLY A 279 -15.03 12.41 -22.95
CA GLY A 279 -16.18 12.35 -23.84
C GLY A 279 -16.77 10.94 -23.97
N ARG A 280 -17.75 10.84 -24.87
CA ARG A 280 -18.59 9.65 -25.02
C ARG A 280 -18.41 9.01 -26.39
N LEU A 281 -17.95 7.77 -26.41
CA LEU A 281 -17.64 7.03 -27.64
C LEU A 281 -18.62 5.88 -27.86
N ALA A 282 -19.13 5.78 -29.09
CA ALA A 282 -19.93 4.63 -29.50
C ALA A 282 -19.00 3.46 -29.85
N LEU A 283 -19.17 2.32 -29.18
CA LEU A 283 -18.31 1.16 -29.37
C LEU A 283 -18.33 0.63 -30.81
N ASP A 284 -19.48 0.75 -31.50
CA ASP A 284 -19.64 0.37 -32.90
C ASP A 284 -18.72 1.15 -33.85
N MET A 285 -18.12 2.26 -33.41
CA MET A 285 -17.14 3.02 -34.21
C MET A 285 -15.84 2.23 -34.40
N PHE A 286 -15.42 1.41 -33.42
CA PHE A 286 -14.22 0.59 -33.52
C PHE A 286 -14.37 -0.54 -34.53
N LEU A 287 -15.60 -0.97 -34.85
CA LEU A 287 -15.87 -1.96 -35.90
C LEU A 287 -15.47 -1.48 -37.30
N LYS A 288 -15.26 -0.17 -37.49
CA LYS A 288 -14.76 0.39 -38.74
C LYS A 288 -13.26 0.14 -38.93
N LEU A 289 -12.53 -0.13 -37.85
CA LEU A 289 -11.10 -0.42 -37.85
C LEU A 289 -10.87 -1.92 -38.06
N LYS A 290 -10.93 -2.38 -39.31
CA LYS A 290 -10.97 -3.81 -39.66
C LYS A 290 -9.69 -4.58 -39.28
N MET A 291 -8.55 -3.88 -39.29
CA MET A 291 -7.24 -4.46 -38.99
C MET A 291 -6.85 -4.41 -37.51
N LEU A 292 -7.70 -3.80 -36.66
CA LEU A 292 -7.38 -3.55 -35.26
C LEU A 292 -7.16 -4.86 -34.50
N ASN A 293 -5.99 -4.99 -33.89
CA ASN A 293 -5.58 -6.11 -33.04
C ASN A 293 -5.34 -5.68 -31.58
N ILE A 294 -4.85 -4.46 -31.36
CA ILE A 294 -4.57 -3.91 -30.03
C ILE A 294 -5.33 -2.61 -29.89
N LEU A 295 -6.16 -2.55 -28.84
CA LEU A 295 -6.85 -1.35 -28.42
C LEU A 295 -6.54 -1.08 -26.96
N ASP A 296 -5.84 0.01 -26.71
CA ASP A 296 -5.57 0.53 -25.37
C ASP A 296 -6.09 1.96 -25.25
N LEU A 297 -7.11 2.13 -24.42
CA LEU A 297 -7.71 3.40 -24.04
C LEU A 297 -7.64 3.62 -22.52
N SER A 298 -6.80 2.86 -21.82
CA SER A 298 -6.74 2.81 -20.36
C SER A 298 -6.44 4.18 -19.73
N PHE A 299 -6.74 4.39 -18.45
CA PHE A 299 -6.35 5.61 -17.71
C PHE A 299 -6.72 6.90 -18.47
N ASN A 300 -8.01 7.07 -18.75
CA ASN A 300 -8.58 8.26 -19.38
C ASN A 300 -9.93 8.59 -18.69
N LYS A 301 -10.70 9.54 -19.24
CA LYS A 301 -12.03 9.94 -18.74
C LYS A 301 -13.14 9.57 -19.72
N LEU A 302 -13.01 8.43 -20.39
CA LEU A 302 -13.93 8.02 -21.46
C LEU A 302 -15.17 7.31 -20.90
N SER A 303 -16.29 7.49 -21.60
CA SER A 303 -17.50 6.69 -21.43
C SER A 303 -17.84 5.98 -22.74
N LEU A 304 -18.19 4.69 -22.67
CA LEU A 304 -18.57 3.88 -23.84
C LEU A 304 -20.05 3.52 -23.83
N PHE A 305 -20.66 3.44 -25.01
CA PHE A 305 -22.02 2.95 -25.18
C PHE A 305 -22.17 2.15 -26.49
N SER A 306 -23.14 1.24 -26.52
CA SER A 306 -23.49 0.45 -27.71
C SER A 306 -24.81 0.96 -28.31
N GLN A 307 -24.88 1.10 -29.64
CA GLN A 307 -26.08 1.56 -30.34
C GLN A 307 -26.99 0.39 -30.78
N ASN A 308 -27.33 -0.57 -29.90
CA ASN A 308 -28.37 -1.54 -30.26
C ASN A 308 -29.77 -1.03 -29.89
N ARG A 309 -30.45 -0.47 -30.91
CA ARG A 309 -31.90 -0.59 -31.07
C ARG A 309 -32.17 -1.96 -31.69
N ASP A 310 -32.43 -2.97 -30.87
CA ASP A 310 -33.14 -4.15 -31.34
C ASP A 310 -34.20 -4.57 -30.31
N VAL A 311 -35.46 -4.45 -30.77
CA VAL A 311 -36.72 -5.04 -30.29
C VAL A 311 -37.50 -4.33 -29.16
N ASN A 312 -38.70 -3.88 -29.54
CA ASN A 312 -39.87 -3.54 -28.72
C ASN A 312 -39.96 -4.28 -27.37
N VAL A 313 -39.78 -3.60 -26.24
CA VAL A 313 -40.44 -3.96 -24.96
C VAL A 313 -40.73 -2.69 -24.15
N THR A 314 -42.00 -2.51 -23.79
CA THR A 314 -42.58 -1.45 -22.95
C THR A 314 -42.38 -1.67 -21.44
N ILE A 315 -41.20 -2.13 -20.99
CA ILE A 315 -40.89 -2.30 -19.56
C ILE A 315 -39.48 -1.77 -19.31
N LEU A 316 -39.34 -0.90 -18.29
CA LEU A 316 -38.17 -0.37 -17.57
C LEU A 316 -36.75 -0.77 -18.06
N PRO A 317 -35.79 0.19 -18.07
CA PRO A 317 -34.83 0.37 -19.15
C PRO A 317 -33.99 -0.88 -19.47
N PRO A 318 -33.74 -1.18 -20.75
CA PRO A 318 -32.91 -2.32 -21.13
C PRO A 318 -31.48 -2.04 -20.70
N ILE A 319 -30.92 -2.94 -19.90
CA ILE A 319 -29.55 -2.83 -19.43
C ILE A 319 -28.62 -2.93 -20.64
N GLN A 320 -27.83 -1.87 -20.91
CA GLN A 320 -26.90 -1.84 -22.04
C GLN A 320 -25.71 -2.77 -21.77
N SER A 321 -25.70 -3.93 -22.44
CA SER A 321 -24.50 -4.77 -22.59
C SER A 321 -23.48 -4.05 -23.47
N LEU A 322 -22.22 -3.99 -23.04
CA LEU A 322 -21.13 -3.41 -23.82
C LEU A 322 -20.85 -4.37 -24.98
N GLY A 323 -21.14 -4.00 -26.23
CA GLY A 323 -21.09 -4.91 -27.40
C GLY A 323 -19.69 -5.34 -27.88
N LEU A 324 -18.71 -5.58 -27.00
CA LEU A 324 -17.31 -5.88 -27.38
C LEU A 324 -17.17 -7.21 -28.15
N SER A 325 -18.16 -8.10 -28.09
CA SER A 325 -18.17 -9.39 -28.79
C SER A 325 -18.04 -9.28 -30.30
N ARG A 326 -18.25 -8.09 -30.87
CA ARG A 326 -18.12 -7.80 -32.30
C ARG A 326 -16.67 -7.51 -32.74
N LEU A 327 -15.73 -7.32 -31.80
CA LEU A 327 -14.33 -6.99 -32.07
C LEU A 327 -13.45 -8.25 -32.15
N GLU A 328 -13.84 -9.21 -33.00
CA GLU A 328 -13.30 -10.58 -33.03
C GLU A 328 -11.79 -10.69 -33.37
N ASN A 329 -11.19 -9.63 -33.94
CA ASN A 329 -9.79 -9.61 -34.33
C ASN A 329 -8.81 -9.21 -33.21
N LEU A 330 -9.30 -8.77 -32.05
CA LEU A 330 -8.45 -8.27 -30.99
C LEU A 330 -7.61 -9.38 -30.34
N THR A 331 -6.32 -9.07 -30.17
CA THR A 331 -5.36 -9.82 -29.36
C THR A 331 -5.12 -9.15 -28.01
N GLY A 332 -5.29 -7.83 -27.92
CA GLY A 332 -5.18 -7.07 -26.67
C GLY A 332 -6.29 -6.01 -26.57
N LEU A 333 -6.94 -5.97 -25.41
CA LEU A 333 -7.93 -4.95 -25.07
C LEU A 333 -7.68 -4.41 -23.67
N ASP A 334 -7.36 -3.12 -23.58
CA ASP A 334 -7.28 -2.38 -22.33
C ASP A 334 -8.26 -1.21 -22.31
N LEU A 335 -9.23 -1.29 -21.40
CA LEU A 335 -10.24 -0.26 -21.15
C LEU A 335 -10.25 0.17 -19.67
N SER A 336 -9.24 -0.22 -18.90
CA SER A 336 -9.15 0.07 -17.46
C SER A 336 -9.08 1.56 -17.14
N TYR A 337 -9.36 1.93 -15.90
CA TYR A 337 -9.28 3.31 -15.39
C TYR A 337 -9.97 4.34 -16.28
N ASN A 338 -11.23 4.08 -16.61
CA ASN A 338 -12.11 5.00 -17.35
C ASN A 338 -13.40 5.23 -16.54
N ILE A 339 -14.43 5.82 -17.17
CA ILE A 339 -15.74 6.05 -16.56
C ILE A 339 -16.78 5.16 -17.24
N LEU A 340 -16.41 3.90 -17.53
CA LEU A 340 -17.29 2.97 -18.22
C LEU A 340 -18.40 2.47 -17.30
N GLU A 341 -19.63 2.45 -17.79
CA GLU A 341 -20.80 1.94 -17.09
C GLU A 341 -21.46 0.85 -17.93
N GLY A 342 -22.05 -0.16 -17.28
CA GLY A 342 -22.81 -1.20 -17.96
C GLY A 342 -22.49 -2.61 -17.47
N GLN A 343 -23.03 -3.59 -18.19
CA GLN A 343 -22.84 -5.00 -17.86
C GLN A 343 -21.99 -5.70 -18.90
N ILE A 344 -21.15 -6.63 -18.43
CA ILE A 344 -20.37 -7.52 -19.27
C ILE A 344 -20.89 -8.93 -19.07
N GLU A 345 -21.37 -9.55 -20.15
CA GLU A 345 -21.80 -10.94 -20.15
C GLU A 345 -20.64 -11.86 -20.53
N LEU A 346 -20.48 -12.99 -19.82
CA LEU A 346 -19.35 -13.90 -19.99
C LEU A 346 -19.24 -14.50 -21.41
N ASP A 347 -20.37 -14.71 -22.08
CA ASP A 347 -20.43 -15.26 -23.45
C ASP A 347 -19.77 -14.34 -24.49
N MET A 348 -19.61 -13.05 -24.20
CA MET A 348 -18.80 -12.15 -25.00
C MET A 348 -17.39 -12.70 -25.24
N LEU A 349 -16.73 -13.21 -24.20
CA LEU A 349 -15.33 -13.65 -24.30
C LEU A 349 -15.16 -14.82 -25.26
N SER A 350 -16.22 -15.63 -25.46
CA SER A 350 -16.20 -16.75 -26.43
C SER A 350 -16.04 -16.30 -27.88
N LYS A 351 -16.39 -15.04 -28.17
CA LYS A 351 -16.29 -14.44 -29.50
C LYS A 351 -14.90 -13.85 -29.78
N LEU A 352 -14.15 -13.51 -28.73
CA LEU A 352 -12.82 -12.90 -28.83
C LEU A 352 -11.71 -13.96 -28.92
N GLN A 353 -11.78 -14.81 -29.94
CA GLN A 353 -10.95 -16.03 -30.05
C GLN A 353 -9.44 -15.80 -30.21
N LYS A 354 -8.97 -14.56 -30.41
CA LYS A 354 -7.55 -14.21 -30.54
C LYS A 354 -6.98 -13.52 -29.31
N LEU A 355 -7.79 -13.28 -28.29
CA LEU A 355 -7.44 -12.47 -27.13
C LEU A 355 -6.35 -13.14 -26.29
N ILE A 356 -5.33 -12.35 -25.93
CA ILE A 356 -4.19 -12.73 -25.07
C ILE A 356 -4.20 -11.87 -23.81
N PHE A 357 -4.50 -10.58 -23.96
CA PHE A 357 -4.57 -9.60 -22.89
C PHE A 357 -5.96 -8.99 -22.80
N LEU A 358 -6.54 -8.99 -21.61
CA LEU A 358 -7.80 -8.32 -21.32
C LEU A 358 -7.71 -7.57 -19.99
N SER A 359 -7.83 -6.25 -20.05
CA SER A 359 -8.11 -5.43 -18.88
C SER A 359 -9.36 -4.59 -19.08
N LEU A 360 -10.33 -4.83 -18.20
CA LEU A 360 -11.59 -4.07 -18.11
C LEU A 360 -11.72 -3.39 -16.75
N GLY A 361 -10.82 -3.73 -15.82
CA GLY A 361 -10.96 -3.42 -14.41
C GLY A 361 -10.51 -2.03 -14.00
N THR A 362 -10.76 -1.71 -12.73
CA THR A 362 -10.35 -0.51 -11.98
C THR A 362 -10.84 0.83 -12.55
N GLY A 363 -11.36 1.72 -11.70
CA GLY A 363 -11.92 3.03 -12.11
C GLY A 363 -13.26 2.99 -12.87
N ASN A 364 -13.55 1.89 -13.57
CA ASN A 364 -14.82 1.64 -14.25
C ASN A 364 -15.93 1.21 -13.27
N LYS A 365 -17.19 1.38 -13.68
CA LYS A 365 -18.40 0.92 -12.96
C LYS A 365 -19.09 -0.22 -13.74
N LEU A 366 -18.30 -1.19 -14.16
CA LEU A 366 -18.79 -2.35 -14.89
C LEU A 366 -19.26 -3.43 -13.92
N SER A 367 -20.34 -4.13 -14.26
CA SER A 367 -20.76 -5.32 -13.50
C SER A 367 -20.71 -6.56 -14.38
N PHE A 368 -20.00 -7.58 -13.91
CA PHE A 368 -19.87 -8.83 -14.64
C PHE A 368 -21.04 -9.78 -14.32
N LEU A 369 -21.70 -10.31 -15.35
CA LEU A 369 -22.80 -11.28 -15.19
C LEU A 369 -22.35 -12.69 -15.60
N GLU A 370 -22.31 -13.61 -14.64
CA GLU A 370 -22.31 -15.05 -14.93
C GLU A 370 -23.69 -15.42 -15.51
N GLY A 371 -23.78 -15.53 -16.84
CA GLY A 371 -25.01 -15.94 -17.52
C GLY A 371 -25.52 -17.32 -17.09
N LYS A 372 -26.80 -17.63 -17.35
CA LYS A 372 -27.47 -18.87 -16.88
C LYS A 372 -26.86 -20.19 -17.40
N ASN A 373 -25.97 -20.16 -18.39
CA ASN A 373 -25.38 -21.33 -19.06
C ASN A 373 -23.84 -21.26 -19.15
N THR A 374 -23.15 -20.83 -18.09
CA THR A 374 -21.68 -20.66 -18.06
C THR A 374 -20.87 -21.95 -18.21
N SER A 375 -21.47 -23.13 -18.02
CA SER A 375 -20.76 -24.41 -18.11
C SER A 375 -20.40 -24.86 -19.53
N ASN A 376 -21.01 -24.27 -20.57
CA ASN A 376 -20.85 -24.69 -21.97
C ASN A 376 -20.20 -23.62 -22.87
N VAL A 377 -19.70 -22.52 -22.30
CA VAL A 377 -19.07 -21.42 -23.06
C VAL A 377 -17.58 -21.71 -23.21
N THR A 378 -17.12 -21.95 -24.45
CA THR A 378 -15.70 -22.11 -24.76
C THR A 378 -15.02 -20.75 -24.73
N ILE A 379 -14.11 -20.53 -23.78
CA ILE A 379 -13.33 -19.29 -23.63
C ILE A 379 -11.93 -19.49 -24.22
N PRO A 380 -11.31 -18.46 -24.83
CA PRO A 380 -9.98 -18.57 -25.42
C PRO A 380 -8.94 -18.97 -24.37
N SER A 381 -8.31 -20.13 -24.53
CA SER A 381 -7.40 -20.70 -23.53
C SER A 381 -6.03 -20.01 -23.48
N GLN A 382 -5.71 -19.20 -24.49
CA GLN A 382 -4.43 -18.48 -24.63
C GLN A 382 -4.38 -17.13 -23.90
N ILE A 383 -5.42 -16.78 -23.13
CA ILE A 383 -5.41 -15.56 -22.31
C ILE A 383 -4.31 -15.71 -21.25
N GLN A 384 -3.37 -14.78 -21.27
CA GLN A 384 -2.22 -14.71 -20.36
C GLN A 384 -2.50 -13.73 -19.23
N THR A 385 -3.06 -12.56 -19.55
CA THR A 385 -3.36 -11.51 -18.57
C THR A 385 -4.85 -11.23 -18.55
N LEU A 386 -5.44 -11.33 -17.36
CA LEU A 386 -6.84 -11.05 -17.11
C LEU A 386 -6.99 -10.12 -15.90
N ASP A 387 -7.45 -8.90 -16.17
CA ASP A 387 -7.78 -7.92 -15.14
C ASP A 387 -9.28 -7.61 -15.15
N LEU A 388 -9.94 -8.06 -14.08
CA LEU A 388 -11.35 -7.87 -13.77
C LEU A 388 -11.52 -7.16 -12.42
N SER A 389 -10.57 -6.31 -12.06
CA SER A 389 -10.61 -5.52 -10.83
C SER A 389 -11.80 -4.54 -10.86
N SER A 390 -12.39 -4.17 -9.73
CA SER A 390 -13.56 -3.26 -9.68
C SER A 390 -14.76 -3.66 -10.56
N CYS A 391 -14.93 -4.95 -10.92
CA CYS A 391 -16.00 -5.43 -11.81
C CYS A 391 -17.26 -5.93 -11.05
N ASN A 392 -17.37 -5.59 -9.76
CA ASN A 392 -18.46 -6.00 -8.87
C ASN A 392 -18.67 -7.53 -8.78
N LEU A 393 -17.57 -8.30 -8.83
CA LEU A 393 -17.60 -9.76 -8.74
C LEU A 393 -17.90 -10.21 -7.31
N VAL A 394 -18.98 -10.99 -7.12
CA VAL A 394 -19.33 -11.57 -5.80
C VAL A 394 -18.75 -12.98 -5.63
N ARG A 395 -18.46 -13.67 -6.74
CA ARG A 395 -17.93 -15.03 -6.77
C ARG A 395 -16.67 -15.08 -7.60
N PHE A 396 -15.77 -16.00 -7.27
CA PHE A 396 -14.59 -16.26 -8.07
C PHE A 396 -15.02 -16.83 -9.43
N PRO A 397 -14.66 -16.22 -10.57
CA PRO A 397 -15.14 -16.67 -11.87
C PRO A 397 -14.63 -18.08 -12.23
N ASN A 398 -15.55 -19.03 -12.41
CA ASN A 398 -15.16 -20.44 -12.61
C ASN A 398 -14.47 -20.70 -13.95
N PHE A 399 -14.75 -19.89 -14.96
CA PHE A 399 -14.18 -20.07 -16.29
C PHE A 399 -12.65 -19.96 -16.31
N ILE A 400 -12.07 -19.21 -15.36
CA ILE A 400 -10.63 -19.01 -15.19
C ILE A 400 -9.91 -20.36 -15.04
N GLN A 401 -10.58 -21.39 -14.49
CA GLN A 401 -10.04 -22.74 -14.41
C GLN A 401 -9.51 -23.26 -15.76
N HIS A 402 -10.15 -22.89 -16.87
CA HIS A 402 -9.84 -23.38 -18.22
C HIS A 402 -8.73 -22.57 -18.93
N LEU A 403 -8.29 -21.44 -18.37
CA LEU A 403 -7.23 -20.62 -18.95
C LEU A 403 -5.86 -21.22 -18.64
N GLN A 404 -5.29 -21.98 -19.57
CA GLN A 404 -4.06 -22.75 -19.33
C GLN A 404 -2.80 -21.89 -19.37
N GLU A 405 -2.81 -20.82 -20.16
CA GLU A 405 -1.67 -19.91 -20.32
C GLU A 405 -1.69 -18.72 -19.34
N LEU A 406 -2.65 -18.68 -18.41
CA LEU A 406 -2.84 -17.56 -17.49
C LEU A 406 -1.60 -17.37 -16.61
N THR A 407 -0.97 -16.20 -16.74
CA THR A 407 0.15 -15.73 -15.94
C THR A 407 -0.30 -14.70 -14.92
N ASP A 408 -1.24 -13.83 -15.28
CA ASP A 408 -1.57 -12.65 -14.49
C ASP A 408 -3.06 -12.52 -14.26
N LEU A 409 -3.44 -12.50 -12.98
CA LEU A 409 -4.82 -12.42 -12.56
C LEU A 409 -5.01 -11.30 -11.54
N PHE A 410 -5.72 -10.26 -11.98
CA PHE A 410 -6.13 -9.14 -11.15
C PHE A 410 -7.63 -9.17 -10.92
N LEU A 411 -8.01 -9.25 -9.65
CA LEU A 411 -9.38 -9.34 -9.15
C LEU A 411 -9.59 -8.38 -7.97
N SER A 412 -8.78 -7.34 -7.84
CA SER A 412 -8.89 -6.40 -6.71
C SER A 412 -10.22 -5.66 -6.72
N ASP A 413 -10.61 -5.06 -5.59
CA ASP A 413 -11.79 -4.18 -5.49
C ASP A 413 -13.10 -4.88 -5.89
N ASN A 414 -13.24 -6.14 -5.49
CA ASN A 414 -14.43 -6.96 -5.75
C ASN A 414 -15.07 -7.41 -4.43
N SER A 415 -16.14 -8.21 -4.50
CA SER A 415 -16.86 -8.76 -3.34
C SER A 415 -16.67 -10.28 -3.19
N ILE A 416 -15.53 -10.80 -3.66
CA ILE A 416 -15.21 -12.25 -3.63
C ILE A 416 -14.94 -12.70 -2.19
N LYS A 417 -15.55 -13.82 -1.78
CA LYS A 417 -15.43 -14.36 -0.41
C LYS A 417 -14.49 -15.54 -0.25
N THR A 418 -14.27 -16.33 -1.29
CA THR A 418 -13.54 -17.60 -1.21
C THR A 418 -12.73 -17.83 -2.48
N ILE A 419 -11.51 -18.34 -2.31
CA ILE A 419 -10.64 -18.76 -3.41
C ILE A 419 -10.84 -20.27 -3.66
N PRO A 420 -11.12 -20.71 -4.90
CA PRO A 420 -11.30 -22.11 -5.21
C PRO A 420 -9.97 -22.89 -5.20
N SER A 421 -9.99 -24.14 -4.73
CA SER A 421 -8.78 -24.95 -4.55
C SER A 421 -8.01 -25.28 -5.84
N TRP A 422 -8.70 -25.29 -6.98
CA TRP A 422 -8.06 -25.53 -8.28
C TRP A 422 -7.09 -24.41 -8.67
N LEU A 423 -7.23 -23.19 -8.11
CA LEU A 423 -6.35 -22.06 -8.43
C LEU A 423 -4.90 -22.38 -8.06
N TRP A 424 -4.71 -23.08 -6.95
CA TRP A 424 -3.39 -23.48 -6.44
C TRP A 424 -2.63 -24.42 -7.39
N ASN A 425 -3.28 -24.96 -8.43
CA ASN A 425 -2.63 -25.81 -9.43
C ASN A 425 -2.23 -25.03 -10.70
N LYS A 426 -2.49 -23.72 -10.79
CA LYS A 426 -2.06 -22.89 -11.92
C LYS A 426 -0.62 -22.41 -11.73
N THR A 427 0.33 -23.33 -11.92
CA THR A 427 1.77 -23.09 -11.73
C THR A 427 2.38 -22.04 -12.68
N THR A 428 1.65 -21.65 -13.73
CA THR A 428 1.99 -20.55 -14.64
C THR A 428 1.77 -19.17 -14.04
N LEU A 429 0.99 -19.05 -12.96
CA LEU A 429 0.69 -17.76 -12.33
C LEU A 429 1.95 -17.09 -11.79
N GLN A 430 2.17 -15.87 -12.25
CA GLN A 430 3.19 -14.92 -11.80
C GLN A 430 2.56 -13.83 -10.94
N THR A 431 1.34 -13.40 -11.28
CA THR A 431 0.64 -12.34 -10.54
C THR A 431 -0.71 -12.83 -10.05
N LEU A 432 -0.94 -12.66 -8.74
CA LEU A 432 -2.25 -12.85 -8.12
C LEU A 432 -2.58 -11.68 -7.21
N ASP A 433 -3.53 -10.86 -7.64
CA ASP A 433 -4.08 -9.77 -6.85
C ASP A 433 -5.58 -10.00 -6.62
N ILE A 434 -5.98 -10.15 -5.35
CA ILE A 434 -7.38 -10.22 -4.92
C ILE A 434 -7.59 -9.26 -3.74
N SER A 435 -6.86 -8.14 -3.75
CA SER A 435 -6.88 -7.16 -2.67
C SER A 435 -8.22 -6.42 -2.61
N ASN A 436 -8.50 -5.78 -1.47
CA ASN A 436 -9.73 -5.04 -1.23
C ASN A 436 -10.99 -5.84 -1.63
N SER A 437 -11.14 -7.01 -1.03
CA SER A 437 -12.25 -7.92 -1.28
C SER A 437 -12.91 -8.37 0.04
N LEU A 438 -13.71 -9.43 0.01
CA LEU A 438 -14.38 -9.98 1.19
C LEU A 438 -13.87 -11.39 1.53
N LEU A 439 -12.62 -11.72 1.19
CA LEU A 439 -12.06 -13.06 1.38
C LEU A 439 -12.07 -13.44 2.85
N ILE A 440 -12.59 -14.63 3.16
CA ILE A 440 -12.65 -15.21 4.52
C ILE A 440 -11.88 -16.53 4.58
N GLY A 441 -11.56 -16.96 5.79
CA GLY A 441 -10.85 -18.22 6.04
C GLY A 441 -9.32 -18.03 6.08
N GLU A 442 -8.60 -19.14 6.08
CA GLU A 442 -7.13 -19.15 6.15
C GLU A 442 -6.49 -19.09 4.77
N ILE A 443 -5.27 -18.53 4.69
CA ILE A 443 -4.43 -18.64 3.49
C ILE A 443 -4.02 -20.11 3.34
N SER A 444 -4.53 -20.78 2.31
CA SER A 444 -4.27 -22.20 2.10
C SER A 444 -2.76 -22.46 1.91
N PRO A 445 -2.17 -23.44 2.63
CA PRO A 445 -0.80 -23.87 2.37
C PRO A 445 -0.57 -24.39 0.95
N SER A 446 -1.62 -24.73 0.19
CA SER A 446 -1.48 -25.10 -1.22
C SER A 446 -0.99 -23.95 -2.10
N ILE A 447 -1.02 -22.70 -1.63
CA ILE A 447 -0.41 -21.55 -2.32
C ILE A 447 1.08 -21.80 -2.64
N CYS A 448 1.75 -22.65 -1.86
CA CYS A 448 3.14 -23.05 -2.06
C CYS A 448 3.39 -23.75 -3.42
N ASN A 449 2.34 -24.21 -4.10
CA ASN A 449 2.44 -24.82 -5.43
C ASN A 449 2.70 -23.77 -6.53
N LEU A 450 2.39 -22.50 -6.29
CA LEU A 450 2.51 -21.40 -7.25
C LEU A 450 3.96 -20.85 -7.29
N GLN A 451 4.91 -21.71 -7.64
CA GLN A 451 6.35 -21.41 -7.57
C GLN A 451 6.83 -20.31 -8.55
N SER A 452 5.99 -19.92 -9.50
CA SER A 452 6.28 -18.84 -10.45
C SER A 452 5.82 -17.48 -9.96
N LEU A 453 5.15 -17.39 -8.79
CA LEU A 453 4.62 -16.13 -8.27
C LEU A 453 5.72 -15.10 -8.06
N VAL A 454 5.49 -13.92 -8.62
CA VAL A 454 6.27 -12.70 -8.51
C VAL A 454 5.56 -11.69 -7.62
N LEU A 455 4.24 -11.55 -7.76
CA LEU A 455 3.40 -10.72 -6.90
C LEU A 455 2.26 -11.52 -6.29
N LEU A 456 2.13 -11.40 -4.98
CA LEU A 456 0.97 -11.87 -4.23
C LEU A 456 0.41 -10.71 -3.41
N ALA A 457 -0.79 -10.26 -3.77
CA ALA A 457 -1.52 -9.24 -3.03
C ALA A 457 -2.89 -9.79 -2.59
N LEU A 458 -3.07 -9.87 -1.28
CA LEU A 458 -4.30 -10.32 -0.62
C LEU A 458 -4.74 -9.31 0.46
N SER A 459 -4.29 -8.06 0.35
CA SER A 459 -4.53 -7.03 1.36
C SER A 459 -5.99 -6.61 1.45
N SER A 460 -6.37 -5.97 2.55
CA SER A 460 -7.71 -5.42 2.77
C SER A 460 -8.81 -6.48 2.60
N ASN A 461 -8.69 -7.57 3.34
CA ASN A 461 -9.60 -8.72 3.32
C ASN A 461 -9.94 -9.19 4.75
N ASN A 462 -10.68 -10.29 4.89
CA ASN A 462 -11.06 -10.88 6.18
C ASN A 462 -10.31 -12.19 6.47
N LEU A 463 -9.09 -12.36 5.96
CA LEU A 463 -8.31 -13.59 6.12
C LEU A 463 -7.85 -13.76 7.57
N VAL A 464 -7.86 -15.00 8.06
CA VAL A 464 -7.46 -15.40 9.42
C VAL A 464 -6.36 -16.46 9.37
N GLY A 465 -5.90 -16.93 10.53
CA GLY A 465 -4.87 -17.97 10.62
C GLY A 465 -3.46 -17.44 10.44
N MET A 466 -2.51 -18.35 10.26
CA MET A 466 -1.08 -18.04 10.17
C MET A 466 -0.63 -17.82 8.72
N ILE A 467 0.42 -17.01 8.53
CA ILE A 467 1.07 -16.86 7.23
C ILE A 467 1.80 -18.18 6.87
N PRO A 468 1.51 -18.81 5.72
CA PRO A 468 2.18 -20.05 5.31
C PRO A 468 3.70 -19.88 5.20
N SER A 469 4.45 -20.75 5.86
CA SER A 469 5.91 -20.65 5.94
C SER A 469 6.62 -20.71 4.59
N CYS A 470 6.01 -21.30 3.56
CA CYS A 470 6.61 -21.36 2.23
C CYS A 470 6.71 -20.02 1.50
N LEU A 471 5.94 -19.00 1.90
CA LEU A 471 6.02 -17.67 1.30
C LEU A 471 7.40 -17.04 1.53
N GLY A 472 8.05 -17.36 2.66
CA GLY A 472 9.47 -17.01 2.89
C GLY A 472 10.46 -17.85 2.06
N SER A 473 10.03 -19.00 1.55
CA SER A 473 10.83 -19.94 0.76
C SER A 473 10.76 -19.70 -0.76
N PHE A 474 9.89 -18.80 -1.25
CA PHE A 474 9.75 -18.39 -2.67
C PHE A 474 10.92 -17.51 -3.15
N SER A 475 12.14 -17.92 -2.80
CA SER A 475 13.34 -17.10 -2.89
C SER A 475 13.72 -16.62 -4.28
N ARG A 476 13.29 -17.27 -5.37
CA ARG A 476 13.76 -16.91 -6.71
C ARG A 476 12.78 -16.06 -7.50
N SER A 477 11.50 -16.07 -7.14
CA SER A 477 10.43 -15.47 -7.94
C SER A 477 9.72 -14.34 -7.22
N LEU A 478 9.34 -14.52 -5.95
CA LEU A 478 8.46 -13.59 -5.25
C LEU A 478 9.20 -12.29 -4.91
N GLN A 479 8.67 -11.19 -5.41
CA GLN A 479 9.20 -9.83 -5.25
C GLN A 479 8.29 -8.97 -4.38
N VAL A 480 6.98 -9.12 -4.53
CA VAL A 480 5.96 -8.38 -3.76
C VAL A 480 5.11 -9.34 -2.96
N LEU A 481 5.05 -9.11 -1.65
CA LEU A 481 4.19 -9.82 -0.72
C LEU A 481 3.38 -8.81 0.10
N ASP A 482 2.12 -8.64 -0.27
CA ASP A 482 1.18 -7.76 0.42
C ASP A 482 0.04 -8.56 1.06
N LEU A 483 0.04 -8.63 2.38
CA LEU A 483 -1.00 -9.25 3.20
C LEU A 483 -1.60 -8.25 4.21
N ALA A 484 -1.46 -6.95 3.96
CA ALA A 484 -1.90 -5.89 4.85
C ALA A 484 -3.40 -5.94 5.16
N ALA A 485 -3.83 -5.29 6.23
CA ALA A 485 -5.25 -5.08 6.57
C ALA A 485 -6.09 -6.38 6.53
N ASN A 486 -5.67 -7.37 7.32
CA ASN A 486 -6.34 -8.66 7.49
C ASN A 486 -6.47 -9.00 8.99
N LYS A 487 -6.84 -10.25 9.32
CA LYS A 487 -6.96 -10.76 10.70
C LYS A 487 -5.96 -11.88 10.97
N LEU A 488 -4.80 -11.84 10.30
CA LEU A 488 -3.76 -12.86 10.41
C LEU A 488 -3.12 -12.84 11.81
N ILE A 489 -2.77 -14.01 12.32
CA ILE A 489 -2.20 -14.22 13.66
C ILE A 489 -0.87 -14.99 13.57
N GLY A 490 -0.11 -15.00 14.68
CA GLY A 490 1.13 -15.76 14.79
C GLY A 490 2.35 -14.95 14.36
N ASN A 491 3.46 -15.66 14.17
CA ASN A 491 4.76 -15.06 13.85
C ASN A 491 4.96 -14.99 12.33
N ILE A 492 5.76 -14.01 11.88
CA ILE A 492 6.26 -13.99 10.50
C ILE A 492 7.12 -15.24 10.22
N PRO A 493 6.99 -15.89 9.04
CA PRO A 493 7.80 -17.04 8.63
C PRO A 493 9.30 -16.85 8.85
N GLN A 494 10.00 -17.88 9.36
CA GLN A 494 11.44 -17.81 9.62
C GLN A 494 12.31 -18.29 8.44
N THR A 495 11.68 -18.65 7.33
CA THR A 495 12.22 -19.45 6.22
C THR A 495 12.92 -18.65 5.11
N TYR A 496 13.16 -17.35 5.29
CA TYR A 496 13.83 -16.51 4.28
C TYR A 496 15.25 -16.99 3.97
N VAL A 497 15.43 -17.65 2.82
CA VAL A 497 16.72 -18.21 2.37
C VAL A 497 17.59 -17.17 1.63
N ARG A 498 18.89 -17.45 1.51
CA ARG A 498 19.82 -16.57 0.77
C ARG A 498 19.47 -16.47 -0.71
N GLY A 499 19.59 -15.26 -1.27
CA GLY A 499 19.24 -14.97 -2.65
C GLY A 499 17.74 -14.77 -2.86
N ASN A 500 17.02 -14.37 -1.80
CA ASN A 500 15.60 -14.06 -1.86
C ASN A 500 15.35 -12.77 -2.67
N SER A 501 14.46 -12.85 -3.67
CA SER A 501 14.08 -11.77 -4.59
C SER A 501 13.09 -10.75 -4.01
N LEU A 502 12.61 -10.91 -2.77
CA LEU A 502 11.66 -10.01 -2.14
C LEU A 502 12.19 -8.58 -2.08
N GLN A 503 11.35 -7.66 -2.54
CA GLN A 503 11.58 -6.22 -2.60
C GLN A 503 10.58 -5.46 -1.73
N PHE A 504 9.34 -5.94 -1.65
CA PHE A 504 8.26 -5.33 -0.89
C PHE A 504 7.60 -6.36 0.02
N ILE A 505 7.51 -6.04 1.32
CA ILE A 505 6.77 -6.82 2.31
C ILE A 505 5.86 -5.87 3.09
N ASP A 506 4.56 -6.08 2.98
CA ASP A 506 3.57 -5.40 3.82
C ASP A 506 2.72 -6.43 4.59
N PHE A 507 2.87 -6.38 5.91
CA PHE A 507 2.09 -7.14 6.88
C PHE A 507 1.31 -6.25 7.85
N SER A 508 1.16 -4.97 7.49
CA SER A 508 0.53 -3.97 8.33
C SER A 508 -0.92 -4.31 8.67
N SER A 509 -1.43 -3.73 9.77
CA SER A 509 -2.84 -3.81 10.16
C SER A 509 -3.35 -5.26 10.25
N ASN A 510 -2.65 -6.07 11.04
CA ASN A 510 -2.98 -7.47 11.32
C ASN A 510 -2.94 -7.73 12.84
N LYS A 511 -2.95 -9.02 13.25
CA LYS A 511 -2.80 -9.46 14.65
C LYS A 511 -1.53 -10.29 14.86
N LEU A 512 -0.48 -9.98 14.10
CA LEU A 512 0.79 -10.71 14.15
C LEU A 512 1.54 -10.33 15.43
N TYR A 513 2.29 -11.29 15.98
CA TYR A 513 3.04 -11.10 17.23
C TYR A 513 4.41 -11.81 17.18
N GLY A 514 5.17 -11.67 18.26
CA GLY A 514 6.50 -12.27 18.39
C GLY A 514 7.61 -11.37 17.86
N GLN A 515 8.66 -11.96 17.30
CA GLN A 515 9.87 -11.25 16.85
C GLN A 515 10.01 -11.25 15.34
N LEU A 516 10.53 -10.14 14.79
CA LEU A 516 10.95 -10.07 13.39
C LEU A 516 12.04 -11.13 13.09
N PRO A 517 11.89 -11.94 12.02
CA PRO A 517 12.85 -12.96 11.63
C PRO A 517 14.19 -12.33 11.28
N ARG A 518 15.26 -12.73 11.98
CA ARG A 518 16.64 -12.32 11.62
C ARG A 518 17.03 -12.77 10.22
N THR A 519 16.37 -13.79 9.68
CA THR A 519 16.60 -14.30 8.32
C THR A 519 16.17 -13.31 7.23
N LEU A 520 15.42 -12.25 7.54
CA LEU A 520 15.10 -11.16 6.60
C LEU A 520 16.34 -10.48 6.01
N VAL A 521 17.50 -10.52 6.70
CA VAL A 521 18.78 -10.03 6.13
C VAL A 521 19.22 -10.76 4.86
N ASN A 522 18.61 -11.91 4.56
CA ASN A 522 18.85 -12.66 3.33
C ASN A 522 18.12 -12.08 2.11
N CYS A 523 17.10 -11.23 2.31
CA CYS A 523 16.35 -10.53 1.26
C CYS A 523 17.12 -9.27 0.84
N ARG A 524 18.25 -9.44 0.14
CA ARG A 524 19.16 -8.34 -0.23
C ARG A 524 18.53 -7.28 -1.14
N MET A 525 17.42 -7.61 -1.80
CA MET A 525 16.66 -6.71 -2.68
C MET A 525 15.54 -5.95 -1.94
N LEU A 526 15.35 -6.19 -0.64
CA LEU A 526 14.25 -5.60 0.13
C LEU A 526 14.38 -4.08 0.21
N GLU A 527 13.37 -3.38 -0.27
CA GLU A 527 13.25 -1.92 -0.30
C GLU A 527 12.26 -1.42 0.74
N VAL A 528 11.15 -2.13 0.92
CA VAL A 528 10.08 -1.76 1.86
C VAL A 528 9.77 -2.91 2.81
N LEU A 529 9.78 -2.58 4.11
CA LEU A 529 9.26 -3.45 5.16
C LEU A 529 8.25 -2.67 6.00
N ASP A 530 6.97 -3.04 5.88
CA ASP A 530 5.90 -2.49 6.69
C ASP A 530 5.26 -3.57 7.58
N VAL A 531 5.30 -3.33 8.88
CA VAL A 531 4.68 -4.20 9.91
C VAL A 531 3.84 -3.40 10.90
N ARG A 532 3.42 -2.18 10.53
CA ARG A 532 2.67 -1.30 11.44
C ARG A 532 1.35 -1.91 11.91
N HIS A 533 0.80 -1.41 13.01
CA HIS A 533 -0.51 -1.84 13.55
C HIS A 533 -0.57 -3.36 13.78
N ASN A 534 0.32 -3.88 14.62
CA ASN A 534 0.43 -5.29 15.00
C ASN A 534 0.80 -5.42 16.49
N HIS A 535 1.18 -6.62 16.94
CA HIS A 535 1.57 -6.94 18.32
C HIS A 535 3.02 -7.45 18.40
N PHE A 536 3.94 -6.92 17.58
CA PHE A 536 5.35 -7.32 17.64
C PHE A 536 6.00 -6.79 18.92
N ASN A 537 6.55 -7.71 19.71
CA ASN A 537 7.18 -7.41 21.00
C ASN A 537 8.67 -7.78 20.92
N ASN A 538 9.50 -6.79 20.61
CA ASN A 538 10.92 -7.00 20.31
C ASN A 538 11.76 -5.73 20.54
N SER A 539 13.08 -5.87 20.57
CA SER A 539 14.01 -4.73 20.47
C SER A 539 14.14 -4.21 19.04
N PHE A 540 14.65 -2.98 18.88
CA PHE A 540 14.91 -2.38 17.57
C PHE A 540 15.75 -3.29 16.66
N PRO A 541 15.28 -3.63 15.44
CA PRO A 541 15.94 -4.58 14.53
C PRO A 541 17.13 -3.95 13.77
N PHE A 542 18.18 -3.53 14.49
CA PHE A 542 19.35 -2.86 13.91
C PHE A 542 20.03 -3.64 12.77
N TRP A 543 19.90 -4.96 12.75
CA TRP A 543 20.47 -5.84 11.72
C TRP A 543 19.84 -5.61 10.33
N LEU A 544 18.66 -4.99 10.24
CA LEU A 544 18.08 -4.53 8.96
C LEU A 544 18.99 -3.53 8.25
N GLY A 545 19.81 -2.78 8.99
CA GLY A 545 20.81 -1.87 8.42
C GLY A 545 21.92 -2.57 7.61
N SER A 546 21.91 -3.90 7.48
CA SER A 546 22.78 -4.62 6.54
C SER A 546 22.19 -4.75 5.12
N LEU A 547 20.90 -4.43 4.95
CA LEU A 547 20.21 -4.52 3.66
C LEU A 547 20.60 -3.32 2.78
N PRO A 548 21.12 -3.56 1.56
CA PRO A 548 21.70 -2.50 0.74
C PRO A 548 20.66 -1.61 0.05
N LYS A 549 19.44 -2.14 -0.18
CA LYS A 549 18.36 -1.48 -0.91
C LYS A 549 17.23 -0.93 -0.02
N LEU A 550 17.28 -1.14 1.29
CA LEU A 550 16.17 -0.82 2.19
C LEU A 550 15.95 0.70 2.28
N LYS A 551 14.81 1.17 1.78
CA LYS A 551 14.36 2.56 1.71
C LYS A 551 13.36 2.90 2.82
N VAL A 552 12.44 1.99 3.13
CA VAL A 552 11.33 2.22 4.06
C VAL A 552 11.29 1.16 5.14
N VAL A 553 11.22 1.61 6.40
CA VAL A 553 10.96 0.76 7.56
C VAL A 553 9.86 1.38 8.39
N SER A 554 8.72 0.69 8.48
CA SER A 554 7.57 1.11 9.29
C SER A 554 7.28 0.05 10.37
N LEU A 555 7.53 0.43 11.63
CA LEU A 555 7.31 -0.39 12.83
C LEU A 555 6.20 0.19 13.73
N ARG A 556 5.46 1.18 13.24
CA ARG A 556 4.50 1.96 14.01
C ARG A 556 3.43 1.10 14.72
N ASP A 557 2.95 1.54 15.87
CA ASP A 557 1.84 0.93 16.61
C ASP A 557 2.04 -0.58 16.82
N ASN A 558 3.04 -0.88 17.64
CA ASN A 558 3.45 -2.22 18.02
C ASN A 558 3.92 -2.22 19.49
N GLU A 559 4.49 -3.32 19.95
CA GLU A 559 5.05 -3.47 21.30
C GLU A 559 6.59 -3.44 21.30
N PHE A 560 7.23 -2.78 20.33
CA PHE A 560 8.69 -2.69 20.30
C PHE A 560 9.19 -1.87 21.50
N HIS A 561 10.33 -2.26 22.06
CA HIS A 561 10.83 -1.66 23.29
C HIS A 561 12.37 -1.60 23.36
N GLY A 562 12.89 -0.94 24.40
CA GLY A 562 14.32 -0.85 24.66
C GLY A 562 15.02 0.22 23.83
N ALA A 563 16.35 0.16 23.78
CA ALA A 563 17.15 1.20 23.13
C ALA A 563 17.21 1.01 21.60
N ILE A 564 17.04 2.10 20.86
CA ILE A 564 17.43 2.18 19.45
C ILE A 564 18.96 2.19 19.42
N MET A 565 19.54 1.19 18.77
CA MET A 565 21.00 1.02 18.66
C MET A 565 21.41 1.07 17.21
N CYS A 566 22.60 1.61 16.95
CA CYS A 566 23.21 1.49 15.66
C CYS A 566 24.71 1.11 15.73
N PRO A 567 25.03 -0.18 15.67
CA PRO A 567 26.42 -0.62 15.60
C PRO A 567 27.03 -0.22 14.26
N LEU A 568 28.28 0.26 14.24
CA LEU A 568 29.01 0.72 13.04
C LEU A 568 29.01 -0.26 11.85
N LYS A 569 28.75 -1.55 12.08
CA LYS A 569 28.64 -2.60 11.06
C LYS A 569 27.32 -2.57 10.28
N TYR A 570 26.27 -1.99 10.85
CA TYR A 570 24.90 -2.02 10.34
C TYR A 570 24.40 -0.60 10.10
N THR A 571 24.84 -0.01 8.99
CA THR A 571 24.49 1.37 8.61
C THR A 571 23.47 1.32 7.47
N PHE A 572 22.27 1.84 7.70
CA PHE A 572 21.21 1.92 6.70
C PHE A 572 21.66 2.80 5.50
N PRO A 573 22.01 2.21 4.36
CA PRO A 573 22.72 2.94 3.31
C PRO A 573 21.79 3.77 2.42
N GLN A 574 20.53 3.32 2.22
CA GLN A 574 19.55 3.91 1.33
C GLN A 574 18.22 4.28 2.02
N LEU A 575 18.17 4.22 3.36
CA LEU A 575 16.95 4.50 4.11
C LEU A 575 16.51 5.95 3.94
N GLN A 576 15.24 6.13 3.61
CA GLN A 576 14.59 7.41 3.37
C GLN A 576 13.48 7.66 4.39
N ILE A 577 12.75 6.61 4.77
CA ILE A 577 11.63 6.70 5.69
C ILE A 577 11.83 5.71 6.84
N ILE A 578 11.77 6.24 8.05
CA ILE A 578 11.74 5.43 9.27
C ILE A 578 10.60 5.92 10.18
N ASP A 579 9.60 5.06 10.35
CA ASP A 579 8.47 5.29 11.26
C ASP A 579 8.55 4.27 12.41
N LEU A 580 8.95 4.76 13.59
CA LEU A 580 9.02 4.00 14.83
C LEU A 580 7.96 4.46 15.84
N SER A 581 6.97 5.22 15.39
CA SER A 581 6.01 5.87 16.27
C SER A 581 5.11 4.90 17.03
N GLN A 582 4.52 5.34 18.14
CA GLN A 582 3.57 4.55 18.94
C GLN A 582 4.16 3.19 19.37
N ASN A 583 5.29 3.24 20.07
CA ASN A 583 6.00 2.07 20.59
C ASN A 583 6.56 2.38 22.00
N GLY A 584 7.28 1.43 22.59
CA GLY A 584 7.92 1.53 23.89
C GLY A 584 9.43 1.81 23.84
N PHE A 585 9.97 2.44 22.79
CA PHE A 585 11.42 2.69 22.69
C PHE A 585 11.89 3.67 23.77
N SER A 586 12.92 3.29 24.52
CA SER A 586 13.43 4.02 25.69
C SER A 586 14.92 4.30 25.57
N THR A 587 15.30 5.12 24.60
CA THR A 587 16.69 5.45 24.30
C THR A 587 17.04 6.91 24.62
N LYS A 588 18.34 7.23 24.59
CA LYS A 588 18.82 8.60 24.38
C LYS A 588 19.33 8.69 22.95
N LEU A 589 18.83 9.63 22.15
CA LEU A 589 19.33 9.81 20.80
C LEU A 589 20.78 10.29 20.87
N THR A 590 21.71 9.54 20.27
CA THR A 590 23.12 9.92 20.18
C THR A 590 23.49 10.25 18.74
N SER A 591 24.62 10.93 18.55
CA SER A 591 25.11 11.25 17.21
C SER A 591 25.38 10.01 16.37
N GLU A 592 25.80 8.90 16.98
CA GLU A 592 26.03 7.63 16.30
C GLU A 592 24.75 7.05 15.69
N ILE A 593 23.60 7.19 16.37
CA ILE A 593 22.30 6.73 15.85
C ILE A 593 21.92 7.52 14.60
N ILE A 594 22.04 8.85 14.64
CA ILE A 594 21.70 9.74 13.52
C ILE A 594 22.62 9.47 12.31
N MET A 595 23.90 9.23 12.56
CA MET A 595 24.88 8.93 11.50
C MET A 595 24.65 7.59 10.79
N CYS A 596 23.71 6.77 11.25
CA CYS A 596 23.38 5.53 10.59
C CYS A 596 22.44 5.69 9.40
N PHE A 597 21.72 6.80 9.28
CA PHE A 597 20.83 7.10 8.17
C PHE A 597 21.59 7.81 7.04
N LYS A 598 22.52 7.08 6.40
CA LYS A 598 23.55 7.67 5.52
C LYS A 598 22.97 8.49 4.36
N SER A 599 21.95 7.97 3.69
CA SER A 599 21.26 8.61 2.57
C SER A 599 20.51 9.89 2.97
N MET A 600 20.08 10.01 4.23
CA MET A 600 19.38 11.20 4.71
C MET A 600 20.31 12.42 4.90
N ILE A 601 21.63 12.20 5.01
CA ILE A 601 22.65 13.25 5.21
C ILE A 601 23.05 13.92 3.87
N ILE A 602 23.10 13.16 2.78
CA ILE A 602 23.55 13.61 1.45
C ILE A 602 22.43 13.34 0.44
N SER A 603 21.55 14.31 0.23
CA SER A 603 20.52 14.25 -0.81
C SER A 603 20.87 15.20 -1.95
N ASN A 604 21.64 14.74 -2.94
CA ASN A 604 21.71 15.46 -4.21
C ASN A 604 20.35 15.30 -4.91
N LYS A 605 19.66 16.39 -5.26
CA LYS A 605 18.36 16.31 -5.96
C LYS A 605 18.46 15.53 -7.29
N ARG A 606 19.64 15.52 -7.94
CA ARG A 606 19.94 14.71 -9.14
C ARG A 606 20.26 13.23 -8.86
N GLN A 607 20.24 12.78 -7.61
CA GLN A 607 20.32 11.38 -7.22
C GLN A 607 18.96 10.83 -6.77
N LEU A 608 17.96 11.70 -6.61
CA LEU A 608 16.56 11.34 -6.40
C LEU A 608 15.85 11.19 -7.77
N ASP A 609 16.21 12.02 -8.76
CA ASP A 609 16.08 11.68 -10.18
C ASP A 609 17.17 10.66 -10.53
N PHE A 610 16.86 9.37 -10.51
CA PHE A 610 17.46 8.28 -11.30
C PHE A 610 17.19 6.95 -10.59
N LYS A 611 16.02 6.39 -10.89
CA LYS A 611 15.74 4.97 -11.17
C LYS A 611 14.23 4.81 -11.20
N ASP A 612 13.63 5.04 -12.35
CA ASP A 612 12.47 4.25 -12.76
C ASP A 612 13.03 2.82 -12.94
N GLU A 613 13.09 2.03 -11.85
CA GLU A 613 13.28 0.57 -11.97
C GLU A 613 11.91 -0.03 -12.31
N ILE A 614 11.50 0.08 -13.57
CA ILE A 614 10.38 -0.67 -14.14
C ILE A 614 10.90 -2.07 -14.47
N TYR A 615 10.72 -3.01 -13.52
CA TYR A 615 11.05 -4.42 -13.74
C TYR A 615 10.25 -5.01 -14.90
N TYR A 616 10.82 -5.01 -16.10
CA TYR A 616 10.29 -5.72 -17.27
C TYR A 616 10.64 -7.21 -17.18
N SER A 617 9.91 -7.91 -16.30
CA SER A 617 9.74 -9.35 -16.40
C SER A 617 8.54 -9.61 -17.28
N GLY A 618 8.77 -10.26 -18.44
CA GLY A 618 7.78 -10.53 -19.49
C GLY A 618 6.30 -10.42 -19.07
N ASN A 619 5.63 -9.43 -19.66
CA ASN A 619 4.19 -9.15 -19.60
C ASN A 619 3.60 -8.54 -18.31
N VAL A 620 4.37 -8.27 -17.25
CA VAL A 620 3.86 -7.57 -16.05
C VAL A 620 4.67 -6.32 -15.74
N PHE A 621 4.00 -5.17 -15.69
CA PHE A 621 4.53 -3.94 -15.10
C PHE A 621 4.53 -4.09 -13.57
N LEU A 622 5.70 -4.35 -12.97
CA LEU A 622 5.89 -4.36 -11.53
C LEU A 622 6.77 -3.17 -11.14
N ASP A 623 6.12 -2.05 -10.86
CA ASP A 623 6.75 -0.86 -10.31
C ASP A 623 6.46 -0.88 -8.80
N ILE A 624 7.49 -1.16 -7.99
CA ILE A 624 7.34 -1.19 -6.52
C ILE A 624 7.07 0.21 -5.99
N ASP A 625 7.54 1.24 -6.68
CA ASP A 625 7.25 2.62 -6.31
C ASP A 625 5.75 2.88 -6.44
N LEU A 626 4.94 2.14 -7.23
CA LEU A 626 3.46 2.22 -7.24
C LEU A 626 2.78 1.84 -5.91
N HIS A 627 3.45 1.09 -5.03
CA HIS A 627 2.79 0.56 -3.84
C HIS A 627 2.58 1.68 -2.82
N PRO A 628 1.33 1.93 -2.41
CA PRO A 628 1.06 2.96 -1.42
C PRO A 628 1.69 2.55 -0.09
N PHE A 629 2.15 3.53 0.66
CA PHE A 629 2.54 3.35 2.05
C PHE A 629 1.95 4.48 2.87
N SER A 630 1.69 4.23 4.15
CA SER A 630 1.04 5.20 5.03
C SER A 630 1.95 5.58 6.19
N MET A 631 2.00 6.86 6.53
CA MET A 631 2.68 7.35 7.72
C MET A 631 1.95 8.54 8.33
N SER A 632 2.25 8.84 9.60
CA SER A 632 1.75 10.08 10.21
C SER A 632 2.42 11.30 9.56
N ASN A 633 1.62 12.21 9.04
CA ASN A 633 2.08 13.50 8.54
C ASN A 633 1.07 14.58 8.92
N LYS A 634 1.56 15.73 9.41
CA LYS A 634 0.72 16.86 9.87
C LYS A 634 -0.35 16.46 10.91
N GLY A 635 -0.04 15.49 11.78
CA GLY A 635 -0.95 15.01 12.83
C GLY A 635 -2.04 14.03 12.37
N VAL A 636 -2.03 13.57 11.11
CA VAL A 636 -2.97 12.57 10.57
C VAL A 636 -2.21 11.45 9.87
N VAL A 637 -2.82 10.26 9.77
CA VAL A 637 -2.25 9.18 8.93
C VAL A 637 -2.54 9.51 7.48
N MET A 638 -1.50 9.69 6.69
CA MET A 638 -1.58 9.96 5.26
C MET A 638 -1.18 8.71 4.48
N ASP A 639 -2.03 8.29 3.56
CA ASP A 639 -1.69 7.28 2.54
C ASP A 639 -0.99 7.98 1.39
N TYR A 640 0.28 7.65 1.16
CA TYR A 640 1.06 8.16 0.06
C TYR A 640 0.87 7.24 -1.13
N PRO A 641 0.18 7.67 -2.20
CA PRO A 641 0.10 6.88 -3.41
C PRO A 641 1.50 6.73 -4.00
N GLY A 642 1.80 5.59 -4.59
CA GLY A 642 3.10 5.33 -5.17
C GLY A 642 3.51 6.26 -6.34
N ARG A 643 4.71 6.02 -6.90
CA ARG A 643 5.40 6.69 -8.02
C ARG A 643 5.87 8.12 -7.82
N GLN A 644 5.27 8.92 -6.94
CA GLN A 644 5.60 10.35 -6.86
C GLN A 644 6.24 10.77 -5.54
N TYR A 645 5.96 10.04 -4.45
CA TYR A 645 6.31 10.48 -3.09
C TYR A 645 7.57 9.82 -2.52
N LEU A 646 7.85 8.55 -2.81
CA LEU A 646 9.11 7.89 -2.38
C LEU A 646 10.35 8.62 -2.93
N HIS A 647 10.26 9.25 -4.11
CA HIS A 647 11.36 10.00 -4.71
C HIS A 647 11.66 11.34 -4.04
N HIS A 648 10.74 11.87 -3.22
CA HIS A 648 10.87 13.21 -2.65
C HIS A 648 10.83 13.23 -1.12
N MET A 649 10.34 12.15 -0.49
CA MET A 649 10.05 12.14 0.93
C MET A 649 11.15 11.47 1.74
N VAL A 650 11.82 12.26 2.58
CA VAL A 650 12.69 11.76 3.63
C VAL A 650 12.04 12.08 4.97
N ALA A 651 11.75 11.06 5.76
CA ALA A 651 10.92 11.18 6.94
C ALA A 651 11.48 10.41 8.14
N ILE A 652 11.45 11.04 9.30
CA ILE A 652 11.73 10.43 10.60
C ILE A 652 10.53 10.70 11.51
N ASP A 653 9.82 9.64 11.89
CA ASP A 653 8.80 9.68 12.92
C ASP A 653 9.20 8.77 14.10
N LEU A 654 9.44 9.41 15.25
CA LEU A 654 9.76 8.77 16.52
C LEU A 654 8.69 9.07 17.59
N SER A 655 7.54 9.60 17.20
CA SER A 655 6.53 10.11 18.13
C SER A 655 5.89 9.03 19.00
N CYS A 656 5.29 9.42 20.13
CA CYS A 656 4.63 8.50 21.07
C CYS A 656 5.55 7.34 21.49
N ASN A 657 6.71 7.69 22.05
CA ASN A 657 7.69 6.75 22.59
C ASN A 657 8.20 7.24 23.95
N LYS A 658 9.19 6.54 24.51
CA LYS A 658 9.81 6.86 25.82
C LYS A 658 11.24 7.38 25.64
N ILE A 659 11.52 8.09 24.55
CA ILE A 659 12.86 8.59 24.24
C ILE A 659 13.17 9.80 25.12
N SER A 660 14.37 9.84 25.72
CA SER A 660 14.76 10.86 26.69
C SER A 660 16.12 11.49 26.38
N GLY A 661 16.47 12.56 27.10
CA GLY A 661 17.71 13.30 26.89
C GLY A 661 17.58 14.40 25.84
N GLU A 662 18.70 14.98 25.44
CA GLU A 662 18.72 16.12 24.50
C GLU A 662 18.60 15.65 23.04
N ILE A 663 18.02 16.50 22.20
CA ILE A 663 17.99 16.29 20.74
C ILE A 663 19.40 16.59 20.20
N PRO A 664 20.08 15.64 19.52
CA PRO A 664 21.44 15.86 19.03
C PRO A 664 21.51 16.93 17.94
N ASP A 665 22.42 17.90 18.10
CA ASP A 665 22.68 18.96 17.11
C ASP A 665 22.99 18.42 15.69
N ILE A 666 23.55 17.21 15.59
CA ILE A 666 23.88 16.56 14.31
C ILE A 666 22.64 16.24 13.47
N MET A 667 21.43 16.17 14.03
CA MET A 667 20.20 16.00 13.23
C MET A 667 20.02 17.12 12.20
N GLY A 668 20.55 18.31 12.46
CA GLY A 668 20.57 19.41 11.48
C GLY A 668 21.47 19.18 10.27
N SER A 669 22.18 18.04 10.16
CA SER A 669 22.91 17.64 8.95
C SER A 669 22.08 16.80 7.98
N LEU A 670 20.85 16.43 8.33
CA LEU A 670 19.95 15.62 7.50
C LEU A 670 19.28 16.48 6.42
N ASN A 671 20.05 17.05 5.49
CA ASN A 671 19.58 18.08 4.55
C ASN A 671 18.43 17.63 3.63
N GLY A 672 18.23 16.31 3.47
CA GLY A 672 17.12 15.76 2.69
C GLY A 672 15.78 15.72 3.44
N LEU A 673 15.78 15.92 4.76
CA LEU A 673 14.62 15.70 5.63
C LEU A 673 13.45 16.63 5.28
N VAL A 674 12.28 16.03 5.09
CA VAL A 674 11.00 16.68 4.79
C VAL A 674 10.08 16.62 6.01
N VAL A 675 10.02 15.48 6.69
CA VAL A 675 9.19 15.27 7.88
C VAL A 675 10.06 14.90 9.08
N LEU A 676 9.96 15.67 10.16
CA LEU A 676 10.54 15.35 11.45
C LEU A 676 9.47 15.42 12.54
N ASN A 677 9.10 14.26 13.06
CA ASN A 677 8.15 14.15 14.16
C ASN A 677 8.81 13.47 15.37
N LEU A 678 9.06 14.25 16.43
CA LEU A 678 9.63 13.82 17.70
C LEU A 678 8.64 14.01 18.87
N SER A 679 7.38 14.30 18.54
CA SER A 679 6.36 14.65 19.52
C SER A 679 6.08 13.52 20.52
N ASN A 680 5.54 13.88 21.68
CA ASN A 680 5.08 12.95 22.69
C ASN A 680 6.17 11.94 23.11
N ASN A 681 7.23 12.50 23.68
CA ASN A 681 8.41 11.79 24.20
C ASN A 681 8.87 12.48 25.50
N MET A 682 10.05 12.10 26.00
CA MET A 682 10.69 12.70 27.18
C MET A 682 11.93 13.53 26.83
N PHE A 683 11.98 14.17 25.64
CA PHE A 683 13.13 14.99 25.26
C PHE A 683 13.29 16.21 26.19
N THR A 684 14.53 16.52 26.55
CA THR A 684 14.91 17.66 27.41
C THR A 684 15.93 18.55 26.69
N GLY A 685 16.42 19.61 27.34
CA GLY A 685 17.39 20.54 26.75
C GLY A 685 16.72 21.51 25.78
N SER A 686 17.50 22.17 24.93
CA SER A 686 17.00 23.17 23.97
C SER A 686 16.76 22.60 22.57
N ILE A 687 15.90 23.25 21.80
CA ILE A 687 15.76 22.97 20.36
C ILE A 687 17.10 23.28 19.66
N PRO A 688 17.69 22.34 18.90
CA PRO A 688 18.93 22.58 18.17
C PRO A 688 18.83 23.74 17.18
N SER A 689 19.74 24.70 17.27
CA SER A 689 19.82 25.79 16.27
C SER A 689 20.19 25.29 14.87
N SER A 690 20.81 24.11 14.78
CA SER A 690 21.17 23.46 13.51
C SER A 690 19.96 23.08 12.65
N PHE A 691 18.77 22.96 13.23
CA PHE A 691 17.53 22.68 12.48
C PHE A 691 17.22 23.75 11.45
N GLY A 692 17.69 24.99 11.63
CA GLY A 692 17.58 26.05 10.62
C GLY A 692 18.28 25.76 9.29
N LYS A 693 19.09 24.69 9.20
CA LYS A 693 19.75 24.25 7.96
C LYS A 693 18.88 23.30 7.11
N LEU A 694 17.79 22.76 7.65
CA LEU A 694 16.95 21.75 7.01
C LEU A 694 16.01 22.39 5.97
N SER A 695 16.57 22.90 4.87
CA SER A 695 15.84 23.76 3.91
C SER A 695 14.66 23.10 3.19
N ASN A 696 14.57 21.76 3.20
CA ASN A 696 13.47 21.01 2.58
C ASN A 696 12.38 20.61 3.60
N LEU A 697 12.52 21.00 4.87
CA LEU A 697 11.62 20.58 5.94
C LEU A 697 10.24 21.21 5.78
N GLU A 698 9.23 20.35 5.65
CA GLU A 698 7.81 20.70 5.54
C GLU A 698 7.10 20.57 6.89
N VAL A 699 7.47 19.55 7.68
CA VAL A 699 6.82 19.22 8.95
C VAL A 699 7.84 19.12 10.06
N LEU A 700 7.63 19.92 11.11
CA LEU A 700 8.40 19.87 12.36
C LEU A 700 7.45 19.80 13.55
N ASP A 701 7.36 18.62 14.17
CA ASP A 701 6.60 18.42 15.40
C ASP A 701 7.50 18.00 16.56
N LEU A 702 7.62 18.88 17.55
CA LEU A 702 8.37 18.69 18.79
C LEU A 702 7.46 18.81 20.03
N SER A 703 6.14 18.79 19.83
CA SER A 703 5.17 19.00 20.89
C SER A 703 5.19 17.89 21.94
N LEU A 704 4.58 18.11 23.11
CA LEU A 704 4.43 17.10 24.16
C LEU A 704 5.79 16.51 24.59
N ASN A 705 6.71 17.37 24.97
CA ASN A 705 8.05 17.00 25.44
C ASN A 705 8.42 17.87 26.64
N ASN A 706 9.67 17.78 27.12
CA ASN A 706 10.18 18.60 28.21
C ASN A 706 11.32 19.52 27.74
N LEU A 707 11.22 20.03 26.50
CA LEU A 707 12.19 20.96 25.92
C LEU A 707 12.12 22.32 26.62
N SER A 708 13.24 23.02 26.68
CA SER A 708 13.42 24.26 27.44
C SER A 708 14.31 25.27 26.70
N GLY A 709 14.44 26.48 27.23
CA GLY A 709 15.18 27.56 26.55
C GLY A 709 14.34 28.24 25.47
N ASN A 710 15.00 28.92 24.53
CA ASN A 710 14.32 29.74 23.52
C ASN A 710 14.09 28.95 22.22
N ILE A 711 13.07 29.34 21.45
CA ILE A 711 12.95 28.92 20.05
C ILE A 711 14.09 29.59 19.26
N PRO A 712 15.02 28.83 18.63
CA PRO A 712 16.19 29.40 17.97
C PRO A 712 15.81 30.31 16.80
N GLN A 713 16.43 31.49 16.73
CA GLN A 713 16.22 32.43 15.61
C GLN A 713 16.62 31.82 14.26
N GLN A 714 17.53 30.84 14.23
CA GLN A 714 17.95 30.15 13.02
C GLN A 714 16.80 29.43 12.31
N LEU A 715 15.73 29.05 13.02
CA LEU A 715 14.54 28.42 12.43
C LEU A 715 13.80 29.36 11.47
N THR A 716 14.01 30.68 11.54
CA THR A 716 13.42 31.62 10.56
C THR A 716 14.00 31.46 9.16
N GLY A 717 15.09 30.69 8.99
CA GLY A 717 15.66 30.34 7.69
C GLY A 717 14.89 29.24 6.94
N LEU A 718 13.94 28.58 7.60
CA LEU A 718 13.06 27.58 6.98
C LEU A 718 11.96 28.30 6.19
N ASN A 719 11.87 27.99 4.89
CA ASN A 719 10.97 28.67 3.94
C ASN A 719 9.94 27.73 3.29
N PHE A 720 9.94 26.45 3.69
CA PHE A 720 9.03 25.42 3.18
C PHE A 720 8.19 24.74 4.27
N LEU A 721 8.23 25.25 5.51
CA LEU A 721 7.43 24.68 6.60
C LEU A 721 5.94 24.91 6.34
N ASP A 722 5.17 23.83 6.33
CA ASP A 722 3.71 23.82 6.26
C ASP A 722 3.07 23.43 7.60
N PHE A 723 3.79 22.67 8.43
CA PHE A 723 3.35 22.31 9.78
C PHE A 723 4.46 22.50 10.80
N PHE A 724 4.15 23.25 11.86
CA PHE A 724 5.06 23.50 12.98
C PHE A 724 4.31 23.39 14.30
N ASN A 725 4.82 22.57 15.22
CA ASN A 725 4.24 22.42 16.54
C ASN A 725 5.32 22.21 17.62
N VAL A 726 5.33 23.10 18.62
CA VAL A 726 6.21 23.04 19.81
C VAL A 726 5.40 23.17 21.11
N SER A 727 4.08 22.97 21.01
CA SER A 727 3.18 23.08 22.15
C SER A 727 3.54 22.08 23.25
N PHE A 728 3.14 22.40 24.47
CA PHE A 728 3.30 21.57 25.65
C PHE A 728 4.75 21.13 25.89
N ASN A 729 5.60 22.14 26.02
CA ASN A 729 6.98 22.04 26.45
C ASN A 729 7.24 23.05 27.58
N ASN A 730 8.51 23.23 27.96
CA ASN A 730 8.97 24.21 28.93
C ASN A 730 9.79 25.33 28.28
N LEU A 731 9.41 25.72 27.05
CA LEU A 731 10.09 26.78 26.28
C LEU A 731 9.78 28.17 26.85
N SER A 732 10.71 29.09 26.63
CA SER A 732 10.69 30.45 27.18
C SER A 732 11.15 31.50 26.17
N GLY A 733 10.93 32.78 26.48
CA GLY A 733 11.40 33.89 25.66
C GLY A 733 10.50 34.21 24.45
N PRO A 734 10.95 35.14 23.57
CA PRO A 734 10.16 35.59 22.44
C PRO A 734 10.08 34.54 21.32
N VAL A 735 8.90 34.37 20.73
CA VAL A 735 8.74 33.69 19.43
C VAL A 735 9.42 34.53 18.34
N PRO A 736 10.29 33.95 17.49
CA PRO A 736 10.89 34.69 16.39
C PRO A 736 9.84 35.30 15.45
N GLU A 737 9.86 36.63 15.29
CA GLU A 737 8.83 37.38 14.57
C GLU A 737 9.05 37.47 13.05
N ASN A 738 10.13 36.89 12.52
CA ASN A 738 10.48 36.93 11.09
C ASN A 738 10.29 35.53 10.45
N GLY A 739 10.04 35.50 9.13
CA GLY A 739 9.92 34.25 8.36
C GLY A 739 8.56 33.55 8.53
N GLN A 740 8.49 32.25 8.25
CA GLN A 740 7.24 31.49 8.31
C GLN A 740 6.75 31.20 9.74
N LEU A 741 7.62 31.27 10.75
CA LEU A 741 7.23 30.99 12.14
C LEU A 741 6.11 31.91 12.65
N SER A 742 6.02 33.13 12.09
CA SER A 742 5.01 34.07 12.50
C SER A 742 3.60 33.76 11.98
N THR A 743 3.47 32.86 10.99
CA THR A 743 2.18 32.52 10.35
C THR A 743 1.44 31.38 11.03
N PHE A 744 2.06 30.67 11.98
CA PHE A 744 1.43 29.56 12.71
C PHE A 744 0.55 30.07 13.87
N ASP A 745 -0.55 29.37 14.09
CA ASP A 745 -1.56 29.72 15.10
C ASP A 745 -1.06 29.52 16.54
N ASN A 746 -1.75 30.15 17.50
CA ASN A 746 -1.49 30.02 18.94
C ASN A 746 -1.36 28.55 19.40
N ASN A 747 -2.15 27.65 18.82
CA ASN A 747 -2.18 26.23 19.18
C ASN A 747 -0.80 25.55 18.99
N SER A 748 0.00 26.01 18.03
CA SER A 748 1.36 25.50 17.80
C SER A 748 2.34 25.80 18.95
N PHE A 749 1.99 26.72 19.85
CA PHE A 749 2.85 27.23 20.92
C PHE A 749 2.27 27.04 22.32
N GLU A 750 1.01 26.59 22.42
CA GLU A 750 0.25 26.44 23.66
C GLU A 750 1.00 25.59 24.70
N GLY A 751 0.72 25.76 26.00
CA GLY A 751 1.33 24.96 27.06
C GLY A 751 2.76 25.36 27.46
N ASN A 752 3.40 26.31 26.76
CA ASN A 752 4.70 26.88 27.14
C ASN A 752 4.53 28.15 27.98
N LYS A 753 4.60 28.03 29.31
CA LYS A 753 4.25 29.12 30.25
C LYS A 753 5.07 30.41 30.09
N ASP A 754 6.35 30.26 29.73
CA ASP A 754 7.30 31.37 29.68
C ASP A 754 7.55 31.93 28.28
N LEU A 755 6.89 31.38 27.26
CA LEU A 755 6.91 31.90 25.90
C LEU A 755 6.09 33.19 25.80
N CYS A 756 6.53 34.13 24.97
CA CYS A 756 5.80 35.36 24.67
C CYS A 756 5.94 35.71 23.18
N GLY A 757 4.99 36.45 22.61
CA GLY A 757 5.04 36.82 21.19
C GLY A 757 3.72 37.34 20.66
N ILE A 758 3.70 37.79 19.40
CA ILE A 758 2.50 38.36 18.78
C ILE A 758 1.39 37.31 18.55
N GLN A 759 1.76 36.03 18.45
CA GLN A 759 0.85 34.89 18.30
C GLN A 759 0.22 34.46 19.62
N LEU A 760 0.75 34.92 20.76
CA LEU A 760 0.38 34.47 22.10
C LEU A 760 -0.41 35.53 22.87
N LEU A 761 -1.21 35.08 23.84
CA LEU A 761 -1.88 35.97 24.80
C LEU A 761 -0.87 36.79 25.63
N LYS A 762 0.30 36.22 25.93
CA LYS A 762 1.41 36.86 26.65
C LYS A 762 2.27 37.63 25.65
N LYS A 763 2.17 38.96 25.63
CA LYS A 763 3.06 39.85 24.87
C LYS A 763 4.39 40.01 25.58
N CYS A 764 5.51 40.03 24.85
CA CYS A 764 6.83 40.24 25.44
C CYS A 764 6.96 41.68 25.96
N GLU A 765 7.58 41.86 27.14
CA GLU A 765 7.90 43.20 27.66
C GLU A 765 9.04 43.83 26.84
N ASP A 766 8.94 45.13 26.55
CA ASP A 766 9.86 45.87 25.69
C ASP A 766 11.31 45.84 26.21
N HIS A 767 12.17 45.07 25.54
CA HIS A 767 13.62 45.29 25.58
C HIS A 767 14.05 46.21 24.41
N PRO A 768 15.04 47.10 24.61
CA PRO A 768 15.25 48.23 23.72
C PRO A 768 15.81 47.79 22.35
N LYS A 769 15.11 48.15 21.27
CA LYS A 769 15.59 48.00 19.88
C LYS A 769 16.79 48.93 19.60
N PRO A 770 17.82 48.49 18.84
CA PRO A 770 18.83 49.39 18.26
C PRO A 770 18.20 50.27 17.15
N PRO A 771 18.76 51.45 16.83
CA PRO A 771 18.05 52.47 16.07
C PRO A 771 17.95 52.15 14.58
N LEU A 772 16.72 52.22 14.06
CA LEU A 772 16.40 52.26 12.62
C LEU A 772 16.46 53.71 12.10
N GLN A 773 17.13 53.91 10.96
CA GLN A 773 17.12 55.15 10.19
C GLN A 773 15.75 55.39 9.56
N LYS A 774 15.25 56.62 9.69
CA LYS A 774 14.01 57.12 9.06
C LYS A 774 14.22 57.45 7.58
N PRO A 775 13.15 57.35 6.77
CA PRO A 775 12.84 58.33 5.75
C PRO A 775 11.64 59.20 6.15
N ASP A 776 11.74 60.47 5.79
CA ASP A 776 10.73 61.52 5.94
C ASP A 776 9.48 61.30 5.07
N GLY A 777 8.36 61.90 5.50
CA GLY A 777 7.33 62.41 4.59
C GLY A 777 5.89 62.04 4.94
N ASP A 778 5.23 62.93 5.67
CA ASP A 778 3.79 62.95 5.97
C ASP A 778 2.90 62.97 4.70
N GLN A 779 1.72 62.34 4.76
CA GLN A 779 0.41 63.02 4.86
C GLN A 779 -0.78 62.04 4.72
N ASP A 780 -1.46 61.87 5.85
CA ASP A 780 -2.90 61.77 6.10
C ASP A 780 -3.91 61.16 5.10
N SER A 781 -4.56 60.10 5.62
CA SER A 781 -6.00 59.82 5.70
C SER A 781 -6.86 59.78 4.42
N GLU A 782 -7.44 58.61 4.15
CA GLU A 782 -8.82 58.35 4.59
C GLU A 782 -9.11 56.85 4.69
N SER A 783 -9.33 56.42 5.92
CA SER A 783 -9.81 55.10 6.31
C SER A 783 -11.33 55.03 6.19
N ARG A 784 -11.86 54.36 5.16
CA ARG A 784 -13.22 53.80 5.15
C ARG A 784 -13.41 52.82 3.98
N SER A 785 -12.72 51.67 4.02
CA SER A 785 -13.09 50.51 3.17
C SER A 785 -12.43 49.17 3.57
N PHE A 786 -11.64 49.10 4.65
CA PHE A 786 -10.80 47.92 4.91
C PHE A 786 -11.43 46.88 5.86
N PHE A 787 -12.37 47.28 6.73
CA PHE A 787 -12.95 46.39 7.75
C PHE A 787 -14.00 45.40 7.20
N GLU A 788 -14.76 45.75 6.16
CA GLU A 788 -15.77 44.82 5.60
C GLU A 788 -15.16 43.70 4.75
N LEU A 789 -14.06 43.99 4.04
CA LEU A 789 -13.34 43.00 3.22
C LEU A 789 -12.66 41.93 4.08
N TYR A 790 -12.15 42.29 5.27
CA TYR A 790 -11.51 41.36 6.19
C TYR A 790 -12.51 40.36 6.78
N TRP A 791 -13.73 40.80 7.11
CA TRP A 791 -14.78 39.89 7.57
C TRP A 791 -15.33 39.00 6.45
N MET A 792 -15.40 39.47 5.20
CA MET A 792 -15.72 38.61 4.05
C MET A 792 -14.62 37.59 3.77
N VAL A 793 -13.34 37.96 3.86
CA VAL A 793 -12.21 37.03 3.72
C VAL A 793 -12.14 36.03 4.87
N ILE A 794 -12.44 36.46 6.10
CA ILE A 794 -12.57 35.58 7.27
C ILE A 794 -13.77 34.63 7.08
N LEU A 795 -14.93 35.09 6.61
CA LEU A 795 -16.11 34.25 6.40
C LEU A 795 -15.97 33.28 5.21
N ILE A 796 -15.29 33.70 4.13
CA ILE A 796 -14.92 32.84 3.01
C ILE A 796 -13.82 31.87 3.41
N GLY A 797 -12.87 32.28 4.26
CA GLY A 797 -11.82 31.42 4.82
C GLY A 797 -12.34 30.44 5.86
N TYR A 798 -13.34 30.81 6.67
CA TYR A 798 -14.01 29.91 7.62
C TYR A 798 -14.97 28.98 6.89
N GLY A 799 -15.73 29.46 5.91
CA GLY A 799 -16.61 28.64 5.08
C GLY A 799 -15.82 27.71 4.15
N GLY A 800 -14.77 28.22 3.50
CA GLY A 800 -13.88 27.48 2.62
C GLY A 800 -12.92 26.57 3.36
N GLY A 801 -12.44 26.95 4.55
CA GLY A 801 -11.61 26.12 5.43
C GLY A 801 -12.41 25.08 6.20
N LEU A 802 -13.68 25.35 6.56
CA LEU A 802 -14.60 24.34 7.09
C LEU A 802 -15.08 23.41 5.97
N ILE A 803 -15.34 23.90 4.76
CA ILE A 803 -15.67 23.05 3.61
C ILE A 803 -14.45 22.25 3.13
N ALA A 804 -13.24 22.81 3.13
CA ALA A 804 -12.00 22.08 2.82
C ALA A 804 -11.62 21.13 3.96
N GLY A 805 -11.79 21.51 5.22
CA GLY A 805 -11.60 20.64 6.39
C GLY A 805 -12.64 19.52 6.46
N LEU A 806 -13.90 19.79 6.12
CA LEU A 806 -14.95 18.79 5.95
C LEU A 806 -14.75 17.98 4.67
N ALA A 807 -14.20 18.55 3.58
CA ALA A 807 -13.91 17.83 2.33
C ALA A 807 -12.68 16.92 2.47
N LEU A 808 -11.64 17.35 3.18
CA LEU A 808 -10.45 16.57 3.51
C LEU A 808 -10.77 15.53 4.59
N GLY A 809 -11.56 15.89 5.61
CA GLY A 809 -12.13 14.94 6.57
C GLY A 809 -13.11 13.94 5.95
N ASN A 810 -13.83 14.35 4.90
CA ASN A 810 -14.66 13.47 4.06
C ASN A 810 -13.82 12.55 3.16
N ALA A 811 -12.61 12.93 2.78
CA ALA A 811 -11.86 12.18 1.77
C ALA A 811 -10.97 11.08 2.38
N PHE A 812 -10.52 11.16 3.64
CA PHE A 812 -9.38 10.34 4.08
C PHE A 812 -9.42 9.71 5.49
N ALA A 813 -10.30 10.13 6.42
CA ALA A 813 -10.30 9.58 7.79
C ALA A 813 -11.30 8.41 7.94
N VAL A 814 -10.85 7.19 7.63
CA VAL A 814 -11.64 5.94 7.81
C VAL A 814 -11.42 5.38 9.22
N ASP A 815 -10.17 5.28 9.68
CA ASP A 815 -9.83 4.76 11.01
C ASP A 815 -8.88 5.70 11.77
N LEU A 816 -9.16 5.93 13.05
CA LEU A 816 -8.37 6.82 13.92
C LEU A 816 -7.99 6.11 15.22
N SER A 817 -6.68 5.91 15.45
CA SER A 817 -6.14 5.23 16.63
C SER A 817 -5.03 6.04 17.32
N PHE A 818 -5.27 6.38 18.58
CA PHE A 818 -4.31 7.01 19.49
C PHE A 818 -4.14 6.15 20.74
N ARG A 819 -3.86 4.86 20.57
CA ARG A 819 -3.75 3.94 21.71
C ARG A 819 -2.44 4.16 22.46
N ASP A 820 -2.50 4.13 23.80
CA ASP A 820 -1.31 4.11 24.68
C ASP A 820 -0.34 5.27 24.39
N CYS A 821 -0.90 6.44 24.09
CA CYS A 821 -0.18 7.64 23.69
C CYS A 821 -0.01 8.63 24.85
N GLU A 822 -0.21 8.22 26.11
CA GLU A 822 -0.15 9.09 27.30
C GLU A 822 -0.92 10.43 27.14
N LEU A 823 -1.97 10.45 26.31
CA LEU A 823 -2.70 11.67 26.00
C LEU A 823 -3.35 12.24 27.26
N TYR A 824 -3.27 13.56 27.42
CA TYR A 824 -3.85 14.30 28.55
C TYR A 824 -4.72 15.45 28.06
N GLY A 825 -5.60 15.96 28.94
CA GLY A 825 -6.54 17.03 28.61
C GLY A 825 -7.93 16.51 28.23
N GLU A 826 -8.78 17.40 27.72
CA GLU A 826 -10.15 17.05 27.32
C GLU A 826 -10.19 16.32 25.98
N PHE A 827 -11.11 15.37 25.84
CA PHE A 827 -11.30 14.65 24.59
C PHE A 827 -11.69 15.59 23.44
N PRO A 828 -10.99 15.59 22.29
CA PRO A 828 -11.22 16.55 21.22
C PRO A 828 -12.57 16.31 20.53
N VAL A 829 -13.52 17.21 20.80
CA VAL A 829 -14.91 17.13 20.29
C VAL A 829 -14.97 17.27 18.76
N GLY A 830 -13.93 17.86 18.14
CA GLY A 830 -13.80 18.02 16.69
C GLY A 830 -13.85 16.70 15.91
N ILE A 831 -13.40 15.59 16.50
CA ILE A 831 -13.39 14.26 15.87
C ILE A 831 -14.82 13.81 15.52
N PHE A 832 -15.83 14.24 16.27
CA PHE A 832 -17.23 13.85 16.06
C PHE A 832 -17.89 14.53 14.86
N TYR A 833 -17.17 15.37 14.11
CA TYR A 833 -17.62 15.99 12.87
C TYR A 833 -17.05 15.32 11.61
N LEU A 834 -16.37 14.16 11.76
CA LEU A 834 -15.81 13.37 10.66
C LEU A 834 -16.83 12.30 10.21
N PRO A 835 -17.64 12.52 9.17
CA PRO A 835 -18.78 11.65 8.87
C PRO A 835 -18.39 10.28 8.29
N ASN A 836 -17.16 10.12 7.79
CA ASN A 836 -16.67 8.87 7.19
C ASN A 836 -15.90 7.96 8.16
N LEU A 837 -15.81 8.34 9.44
CA LEU A 837 -15.08 7.55 10.43
C LEU A 837 -15.78 6.21 10.71
N THR A 838 -15.06 5.10 10.49
CA THR A 838 -15.51 3.73 10.74
C THR A 838 -14.93 3.14 12.02
N SER A 839 -13.73 3.54 12.44
CA SER A 839 -13.12 3.08 13.70
C SER A 839 -12.50 4.22 14.50
N LEU A 840 -12.75 4.23 15.81
CA LEU A 840 -12.18 5.20 16.75
C LEU A 840 -11.59 4.46 17.97
N ASN A 841 -10.27 4.57 18.17
CA ASN A 841 -9.56 3.91 19.26
C ASN A 841 -8.69 4.88 20.06
N PHE A 842 -9.02 5.09 21.33
CA PHE A 842 -8.27 5.95 22.27
C PHE A 842 -7.86 5.18 23.52
N ALA A 843 -7.77 3.85 23.45
CA ALA A 843 -7.51 3.03 24.61
C ALA A 843 -6.15 3.35 25.29
N LYS A 844 -6.05 3.12 26.60
CA LYS A 844 -4.86 3.26 27.43
C LYS A 844 -4.31 4.69 27.54
N ASN A 845 -5.19 5.70 27.51
CA ASN A 845 -4.81 7.09 27.77
C ASN A 845 -5.41 7.56 29.09
N GLN A 846 -4.83 7.10 30.19
CA GLN A 846 -5.41 7.28 31.54
C GLN A 846 -5.51 8.74 32.01
N ILE A 847 -4.83 9.68 31.33
CA ILE A 847 -4.74 11.09 31.71
C ILE A 847 -5.77 11.95 30.95
N LEU A 848 -6.51 11.37 30.00
CA LEU A 848 -7.65 12.05 29.37
C LEU A 848 -8.73 12.33 30.42
N GLN A 849 -9.21 13.57 30.42
CA GLN A 849 -10.27 14.05 31.31
C GLN A 849 -11.53 14.35 30.51
N GLY A 850 -12.70 14.24 31.15
CA GLY A 850 -13.98 14.63 30.54
C GLY A 850 -15.00 13.48 30.41
N THR A 851 -16.17 13.86 29.91
CA THR A 851 -17.30 12.96 29.64
C THR A 851 -17.35 12.64 28.14
N LEU A 852 -18.03 11.55 27.76
CA LEU A 852 -18.28 11.26 26.35
C LEU A 852 -19.43 12.16 25.84
N PRO A 853 -19.19 13.08 24.89
CA PRO A 853 -20.20 14.06 24.50
C PRO A 853 -21.29 13.44 23.61
N SER A 854 -22.47 14.04 23.62
CA SER A 854 -23.62 13.58 22.81
C SER A 854 -23.36 13.66 21.30
N SER A 855 -22.42 14.50 20.86
CA SER A 855 -22.00 14.64 19.45
C SER A 855 -21.46 13.33 18.84
N ILE A 856 -21.09 12.33 19.64
CA ILE A 856 -20.72 10.98 19.15
C ILE A 856 -21.79 10.38 18.21
N GLY A 857 -23.06 10.75 18.39
CA GLY A 857 -24.15 10.30 17.53
C GLY A 857 -24.09 10.79 16.07
N ASN A 858 -23.23 11.78 15.77
CA ASN A 858 -23.02 12.27 14.40
C ASN A 858 -22.19 11.29 13.55
N LEU A 859 -21.47 10.35 14.17
CA LEU A 859 -20.61 9.38 13.49
C LEU A 859 -21.41 8.18 12.97
N THR A 860 -22.36 8.39 12.05
CA THR A 860 -23.31 7.36 11.62
C THR A 860 -22.67 6.15 10.92
N ASN A 861 -21.45 6.30 10.40
CA ASN A 861 -20.67 5.22 9.76
C ASN A 861 -19.80 4.43 10.75
N LEU A 862 -19.77 4.80 12.03
CA LEU A 862 -18.89 4.19 13.02
C LEU A 862 -19.25 2.72 13.26
N ALA A 863 -18.31 1.83 12.95
CA ALA A 863 -18.41 0.40 13.16
C ALA A 863 -17.67 -0.06 14.43
N SER A 864 -16.66 0.67 14.90
CA SER A 864 -15.86 0.30 16.07
C SER A 864 -15.52 1.50 16.96
N LEU A 865 -15.86 1.41 18.25
CA LEU A 865 -15.49 2.40 19.27
C LEU A 865 -14.77 1.72 20.44
N VAL A 866 -13.51 2.09 20.67
CA VAL A 866 -12.64 1.50 21.70
C VAL A 866 -12.02 2.60 22.55
N LEU A 867 -12.50 2.76 23.79
CA LEU A 867 -12.05 3.79 24.74
C LEU A 867 -11.55 3.17 26.06
N VAL A 868 -10.95 1.98 25.99
CA VAL A 868 -10.58 1.20 27.19
C VAL A 868 -9.50 1.88 27.99
N ASP A 869 -9.62 1.98 29.32
CA ASP A 869 -8.54 2.52 30.18
C ASP A 869 -8.12 3.95 29.81
N SER A 870 -9.12 4.82 29.61
CA SER A 870 -8.94 6.16 29.05
C SER A 870 -9.47 7.30 29.95
N GLY A 871 -9.71 7.03 31.23
CA GLY A 871 -10.06 8.07 32.22
C GLY A 871 -11.46 8.71 32.08
N PHE A 872 -12.32 8.25 31.16
CA PHE A 872 -13.65 8.83 30.95
C PHE A 872 -14.58 8.61 32.15
N HIS A 873 -15.42 9.59 32.43
CA HIS A 873 -16.37 9.57 33.55
C HIS A 873 -17.76 10.11 33.13
N GLY A 874 -18.74 10.02 34.05
CA GLY A 874 -20.11 10.46 33.79
C GLY A 874 -20.97 9.40 33.08
N GLU A 875 -22.15 9.81 32.59
CA GLU A 875 -23.08 8.89 31.90
C GLU A 875 -22.69 8.64 30.44
N ILE A 876 -22.97 7.43 29.94
CA ILE A 876 -22.84 7.11 28.51
C ILE A 876 -23.98 7.80 27.75
N PRO A 877 -23.69 8.67 26.75
CA PRO A 877 -24.70 9.45 26.06
C PRO A 877 -25.66 8.58 25.24
N ARG A 878 -26.97 8.89 25.30
CA ARG A 878 -28.01 8.14 24.57
C ARG A 878 -27.83 8.13 23.05
N SER A 879 -27.20 9.15 22.50
CA SER A 879 -26.93 9.27 21.06
C SER A 879 -25.99 8.19 20.53
N LEU A 880 -25.08 7.66 21.35
CA LEU A 880 -24.20 6.54 21.00
C LEU A 880 -25.00 5.29 20.60
N PHE A 881 -26.12 5.07 21.27
CA PHE A 881 -26.99 3.92 21.02
C PHE A 881 -27.85 4.08 19.76
N GLY A 882 -27.73 5.20 19.05
CA GLY A 882 -28.33 5.43 17.72
C GLY A 882 -27.44 4.99 16.55
N LEU A 883 -26.21 4.53 16.80
CA LEU A 883 -25.24 4.18 15.76
C LEU A 883 -25.48 2.77 15.20
N GLU A 884 -26.37 2.66 14.19
CA GLU A 884 -26.85 1.36 13.69
C GLU A 884 -25.76 0.44 13.10
N ASN A 885 -24.67 1.02 12.59
CA ASN A 885 -23.53 0.31 12.00
C ASN A 885 -22.52 -0.23 13.03
N LEU A 886 -22.70 0.09 14.33
CA LEU A 886 -21.73 -0.24 15.36
C LEU A 886 -21.64 -1.76 15.59
N VAL A 887 -20.46 -2.33 15.33
CA VAL A 887 -20.14 -3.75 15.50
C VAL A 887 -19.43 -4.00 16.83
N THR A 888 -18.54 -3.09 17.23
CA THR A 888 -17.74 -3.19 18.46
C THR A 888 -17.91 -1.94 19.32
N LEU A 889 -18.29 -2.13 20.58
CA LEU A 889 -18.33 -1.11 21.62
C LEU A 889 -17.53 -1.59 22.84
N ASN A 890 -16.35 -1.02 23.04
CA ASN A 890 -15.50 -1.36 24.18
C ASN A 890 -15.15 -0.11 25.00
N LEU A 891 -15.80 0.02 26.16
CA LEU A 891 -15.65 1.13 27.09
C LEU A 891 -15.10 0.66 28.45
N ALA A 892 -14.50 -0.53 28.50
CA ALA A 892 -14.06 -1.12 29.77
C ALA A 892 -12.97 -0.31 30.48
N SER A 893 -12.85 -0.50 31.79
CA SER A 893 -11.83 0.14 32.64
C SER A 893 -11.87 1.66 32.59
N ASN A 894 -13.07 2.23 32.71
CA ASN A 894 -13.27 3.67 32.84
C ASN A 894 -14.05 3.99 34.13
N PHE A 895 -14.43 5.25 34.30
CA PHE A 895 -15.24 5.73 35.41
C PHE A 895 -16.68 6.05 34.99
N PHE A 896 -17.20 5.42 33.92
CA PHE A 896 -18.58 5.64 33.49
C PHE A 896 -19.57 5.22 34.57
N GLU A 897 -20.59 6.02 34.80
CA GLU A 897 -21.62 5.81 35.81
C GLU A 897 -23.04 5.96 35.22
N GLY A 898 -24.06 5.63 36.01
CA GLY A 898 -25.45 5.78 35.61
C GLY A 898 -26.17 4.46 35.34
N ARG A 899 -27.38 4.57 34.78
CA ARG A 899 -28.28 3.43 34.56
C ARG A 899 -28.54 3.20 33.07
N LEU A 900 -28.25 2.01 32.58
CA LEU A 900 -28.50 1.59 31.20
C LEU A 900 -29.78 0.76 31.13
N ALA A 901 -30.69 1.16 30.24
CA ALA A 901 -31.91 0.44 29.97
C ALA A 901 -31.70 -0.53 28.79
N LEU A 902 -32.26 -1.74 28.87
CA LEU A 902 -32.07 -2.78 27.84
C LEU A 902 -32.52 -2.34 26.43
N ASP A 903 -33.57 -1.52 26.35
CA ASP A 903 -34.13 -1.02 25.10
C ASP A 903 -33.19 -0.06 24.36
N MET A 904 -32.21 0.54 25.06
CA MET A 904 -31.20 1.39 24.43
C MET A 904 -30.39 0.63 23.37
N PHE A 905 -30.17 -0.67 23.55
CA PHE A 905 -29.36 -1.47 22.63
C PHE A 905 -30.11 -1.96 21.39
N LEU A 906 -31.45 -1.82 21.32
CA LEU A 906 -32.29 -2.39 20.26
C LEU A 906 -31.98 -1.84 18.86
N LYS A 907 -31.44 -0.62 18.76
CA LYS A 907 -31.08 0.00 17.48
C LYS A 907 -29.73 -0.49 16.93
N LEU A 908 -28.88 -1.09 17.76
CA LEU A 908 -27.53 -1.52 17.40
C LEU A 908 -27.52 -2.90 16.74
N LYS A 909 -28.19 -3.04 15.59
CA LYS A 909 -28.46 -4.35 14.95
C LYS A 909 -27.21 -5.11 14.51
N MET A 910 -26.09 -4.41 14.34
CA MET A 910 -24.81 -5.00 13.93
C MET A 910 -23.87 -5.34 15.10
N LEU A 911 -24.25 -5.01 16.34
CA LEU A 911 -23.39 -5.12 17.51
C LEU A 911 -23.09 -6.59 17.84
N LYS A 912 -21.79 -6.93 17.80
CA LYS A 912 -21.27 -8.26 18.14
C LYS A 912 -20.45 -8.26 19.42
N ASN A 913 -19.69 -7.20 19.67
CA ASN A 913 -18.82 -7.10 20.84
C ASN A 913 -19.25 -5.93 21.72
N LEU A 914 -19.74 -6.25 22.93
CA LEU A 914 -20.10 -5.28 23.95
C LEU A 914 -19.30 -5.53 25.21
N GLU A 915 -18.36 -4.63 25.50
CA GLU A 915 -17.46 -4.73 26.64
C GLU A 915 -17.51 -3.44 27.47
N LEU A 916 -18.11 -3.54 28.65
CA LEU A 916 -18.35 -2.44 29.58
C LEU A 916 -17.76 -2.71 30.98
N SER A 917 -16.99 -3.78 31.14
CA SER A 917 -16.45 -4.20 32.43
C SER A 917 -15.63 -3.09 33.12
N TYR A 918 -15.49 -3.15 34.44
CA TYR A 918 -14.75 -2.17 35.25
C TYR A 918 -15.28 -0.74 35.07
N ASN A 919 -16.60 -0.56 35.26
CA ASN A 919 -17.28 0.73 35.28
C ASN A 919 -18.33 0.77 36.41
N LYS A 920 -18.87 1.95 36.75
CA LYS A 920 -19.91 2.14 37.79
C LYS A 920 -21.34 2.07 37.21
N LEU A 921 -21.58 1.12 36.31
CA LEU A 921 -22.84 1.02 35.57
C LEU A 921 -23.85 0.11 36.29
N SER A 922 -25.13 0.45 36.16
CA SER A 922 -26.25 -0.41 36.57
C SER A 922 -27.16 -0.71 35.37
N LEU A 923 -27.70 -1.93 35.28
CA LEU A 923 -28.64 -2.35 34.24
C LEU A 923 -30.03 -2.51 34.84
N PHE A 924 -31.06 -2.03 34.14
CA PHE A 924 -32.44 -2.29 34.52
C PHE A 924 -33.33 -2.50 33.28
N SER A 925 -34.42 -3.22 33.45
CA SER A 925 -35.45 -3.36 32.42
C SER A 925 -36.66 -2.51 32.80
N GLN A 926 -37.01 -1.53 31.97
CA GLN A 926 -38.14 -0.63 32.19
C GLN A 926 -39.47 -1.22 31.68
N ASN A 927 -39.43 -2.19 30.76
CA ASN A 927 -40.61 -2.73 30.08
C ASN A 927 -40.71 -4.25 30.26
N ARG A 928 -41.88 -4.71 30.74
CA ARG A 928 -42.23 -6.14 30.79
C ARG A 928 -42.54 -6.74 29.42
N ASP A 929 -42.71 -5.90 28.39
CA ASP A 929 -43.09 -6.26 27.02
C ASP A 929 -42.02 -5.88 25.97
N VAL A 930 -40.73 -5.94 26.31
CA VAL A 930 -39.69 -5.87 25.27
C VAL A 930 -39.76 -7.15 24.46
N ASN A 931 -40.08 -7.05 23.18
CA ASN A 931 -40.14 -8.20 22.27
C ASN A 931 -38.71 -8.70 22.05
N VAL A 932 -38.30 -9.72 22.80
CA VAL A 932 -36.89 -10.14 22.94
C VAL A 932 -36.32 -10.81 21.68
N THR A 933 -37.13 -10.94 20.63
CA THR A 933 -36.75 -11.42 19.29
C THR A 933 -35.96 -10.39 18.46
N ILE A 934 -35.71 -9.18 18.99
CA ILE A 934 -35.06 -8.05 18.28
C ILE A 934 -33.71 -7.66 18.93
N LEU A 935 -33.15 -8.49 19.83
CA LEU A 935 -31.84 -8.19 20.42
C LEU A 935 -30.71 -8.28 19.37
N PRO A 936 -29.66 -7.45 19.49
CA PRO A 936 -28.48 -7.55 18.63
C PRO A 936 -27.82 -8.93 18.70
N PRO A 937 -27.14 -9.40 17.63
CA PRO A 937 -26.45 -10.67 17.58
C PRO A 937 -25.10 -10.63 18.33
N ILE A 938 -25.17 -10.35 19.64
CA ILE A 938 -24.01 -10.23 20.52
C ILE A 938 -23.29 -11.58 20.60
N GLN A 939 -21.97 -11.55 20.43
CA GLN A 939 -21.05 -12.68 20.55
C GLN A 939 -20.19 -12.58 21.81
N TRP A 940 -19.87 -11.36 22.24
CA TRP A 940 -19.11 -11.09 23.47
C TRP A 940 -19.87 -10.08 24.33
N LEU A 941 -20.18 -10.46 25.58
CA LEU A 941 -20.83 -9.60 26.56
C LEU A 941 -19.99 -9.54 27.84
N GLY A 942 -19.32 -8.40 28.04
CA GLY A 942 -18.53 -8.10 29.22
C GLY A 942 -19.18 -7.06 30.13
N LEU A 943 -19.53 -7.46 31.35
CA LEU A 943 -20.14 -6.63 32.39
C LEU A 943 -19.52 -6.93 33.76
N SER A 944 -18.25 -7.32 33.78
CA SER A 944 -17.55 -7.68 35.03
C SER A 944 -17.19 -6.42 35.81
N ARG A 945 -17.22 -6.46 37.15
CA ARG A 945 -16.99 -5.28 38.01
C ARG A 945 -17.85 -4.07 37.63
N CYS A 946 -19.10 -4.34 37.29
CA CYS A 946 -20.13 -3.32 37.21
C CYS A 946 -20.86 -3.25 38.57
N ASN A 947 -21.62 -2.20 38.84
CA ASN A 947 -22.37 -2.08 40.10
C ASN A 947 -23.72 -2.84 39.99
N LEU A 948 -23.70 -4.04 39.39
CA LEU A 948 -24.90 -4.83 39.07
C LEU A 948 -25.31 -5.69 40.26
N ASN A 949 -26.60 -5.73 40.55
CA ASN A 949 -27.17 -6.49 41.66
C ASN A 949 -28.49 -7.18 41.25
N GLY A 950 -29.03 -8.02 42.13
CA GLY A 950 -30.23 -8.82 41.86
C GLY A 950 -29.89 -10.17 41.22
N GLU A 951 -30.84 -10.80 40.55
CA GLU A 951 -30.63 -12.09 39.85
C GLU A 951 -29.98 -11.88 38.47
N ILE A 952 -29.31 -12.91 37.95
CA ILE A 952 -28.80 -12.90 36.57
C ILE A 952 -29.98 -12.73 35.60
N PRO A 953 -29.98 -11.70 34.72
CA PRO A 953 -31.14 -11.40 33.91
C PRO A 953 -31.50 -12.50 32.90
N THR A 954 -32.79 -12.86 32.83
CA THR A 954 -33.28 -13.96 31.98
C THR A 954 -33.26 -13.67 30.48
N TRP A 955 -33.23 -12.40 30.08
CA TRP A 955 -33.16 -12.00 28.67
C TRP A 955 -31.86 -12.45 27.97
N ILE A 956 -30.81 -12.75 28.73
CA ILE A 956 -29.54 -13.30 28.21
C ILE A 956 -29.79 -14.62 27.45
N MET A 957 -30.85 -15.37 27.81
CA MET A 957 -31.24 -16.60 27.11
C MET A 957 -31.50 -16.39 25.60
N ASN A 958 -31.83 -15.17 25.19
CA ASN A 958 -32.16 -14.84 23.80
C ASN A 958 -30.94 -14.39 22.98
N LEU A 959 -29.75 -14.29 23.58
CA LEU A 959 -28.50 -14.02 22.86
C LEU A 959 -27.91 -15.32 22.30
N THR A 960 -28.56 -15.89 21.28
CA THR A 960 -28.20 -17.21 20.74
C THR A 960 -26.82 -17.26 20.06
N THR A 961 -26.25 -16.12 19.68
CA THR A 961 -24.92 -16.01 19.07
C THR A 961 -23.79 -15.83 20.08
N LEU A 962 -24.08 -15.86 21.39
CA LEU A 962 -23.13 -15.54 22.45
C LEU A 962 -22.05 -16.63 22.58
N HIS A 963 -20.78 -16.22 22.51
CA HIS A 963 -19.59 -17.05 22.72
C HIS A 963 -18.97 -16.79 24.09
N THR A 964 -18.94 -15.52 24.53
CA THR A 964 -18.30 -15.12 25.78
C THR A 964 -19.25 -14.30 26.65
N LEU A 965 -19.38 -14.68 27.92
CA LEU A 965 -20.19 -14.00 28.93
C LEU A 965 -19.37 -13.77 30.20
N LEU A 966 -19.06 -12.50 30.51
CA LEU A 966 -18.28 -12.10 31.68
C LEU A 966 -19.12 -11.25 32.63
N LEU A 967 -19.51 -11.81 33.77
CA LEU A 967 -20.33 -11.16 34.81
C LEU A 967 -19.62 -11.14 36.17
N SER A 968 -18.29 -11.29 36.20
CA SER A 968 -17.58 -11.47 37.46
C SER A 968 -17.52 -10.22 38.33
N GLN A 969 -17.34 -10.39 39.63
CA GLN A 969 -17.12 -9.33 40.62
C GLN A 969 -18.22 -8.25 40.62
N ASN A 970 -19.48 -8.67 40.48
CA ASN A 970 -20.68 -7.87 40.69
C ASN A 970 -21.33 -8.25 42.06
N ASP A 971 -22.56 -7.82 42.32
CA ASP A 971 -23.37 -8.15 43.51
C ASP A 971 -24.61 -9.03 43.16
N PHE A 972 -24.48 -9.93 42.19
CA PHE A 972 -25.58 -10.83 41.82
C PHE A 972 -25.91 -11.81 42.96
N GLN A 973 -27.20 -12.12 43.14
CA GLN A 973 -27.71 -13.02 44.17
C GLN A 973 -28.73 -13.98 43.57
N GLY A 974 -28.85 -15.20 44.10
CA GLY A 974 -29.87 -16.16 43.68
C GLY A 974 -29.31 -17.38 42.94
N GLU A 975 -30.22 -18.15 42.33
CA GLU A 975 -29.90 -19.37 41.58
C GLU A 975 -29.20 -19.01 40.25
N ILE A 976 -28.12 -19.73 39.90
CA ILE A 976 -27.51 -19.64 38.57
C ILE A 976 -28.53 -20.18 37.55
N PRO A 977 -29.02 -19.37 36.60
CA PRO A 977 -30.07 -19.82 35.69
C PRO A 977 -29.57 -20.91 34.75
N TYR A 978 -30.28 -22.04 34.70
CA TYR A 978 -29.90 -23.19 33.88
C TYR A 978 -29.81 -22.88 32.37
N PHE A 979 -30.52 -21.85 31.90
CA PHE A 979 -30.51 -21.47 30.50
C PHE A 979 -29.15 -21.05 29.97
N VAL A 980 -28.26 -20.53 30.82
CA VAL A 980 -26.92 -20.08 30.42
C VAL A 980 -26.14 -21.24 29.80
N PHE A 981 -26.34 -22.44 30.33
CA PHE A 981 -25.72 -23.68 29.86
C PHE A 981 -26.43 -24.31 28.64
N LYS A 982 -27.52 -23.70 28.16
CA LYS A 982 -28.22 -24.10 26.92
C LYS A 982 -27.84 -23.24 25.72
N LEU A 983 -27.03 -22.20 25.89
CA LEU A 983 -26.53 -21.40 24.78
C LEU A 983 -25.51 -22.23 23.98
N GLU A 984 -25.88 -22.61 22.75
CA GLU A 984 -25.13 -23.58 21.93
C GLU A 984 -23.73 -23.10 21.54
N ASN A 985 -23.55 -21.79 21.38
CA ASN A 985 -22.29 -21.18 20.96
C ASN A 985 -21.40 -20.71 22.12
N LEU A 986 -21.86 -20.82 23.38
CA LEU A 986 -21.14 -20.28 24.54
C LEU A 986 -19.92 -21.14 24.86
N THR A 987 -18.74 -20.54 24.78
CA THR A 987 -17.43 -21.16 25.05
C THR A 987 -16.83 -20.70 26.38
N ASP A 988 -17.04 -19.43 26.76
CA ASP A 988 -16.39 -18.79 27.89
C ASP A 988 -17.42 -18.18 28.83
N LEU A 989 -17.44 -18.64 30.08
CA LEU A 989 -18.37 -18.17 31.11
C LEU A 989 -17.62 -17.84 32.40
N ASP A 990 -17.67 -16.56 32.81
CA ASP A 990 -17.13 -16.09 34.07
C ASP A 990 -18.23 -15.45 34.93
N LEU A 991 -18.58 -16.11 36.03
CA LEU A 991 -19.53 -15.62 37.05
C LEU A 991 -18.84 -15.36 38.39
N SER A 992 -17.52 -15.41 38.44
CA SER A 992 -16.72 -15.41 39.66
C SER A 992 -16.85 -14.11 40.47
N GLY A 993 -16.41 -14.10 41.72
CA GLY A 993 -16.23 -12.88 42.51
C GLY A 993 -17.01 -12.83 43.81
N GLY A 994 -16.39 -12.26 44.85
CA GLY A 994 -16.90 -12.35 46.23
C GLY A 994 -18.20 -11.59 46.52
N GLY A 995 -18.61 -10.67 45.64
CA GLY A 995 -19.93 -10.02 45.71
C GLY A 995 -21.06 -10.86 45.10
N ASN A 996 -20.75 -11.76 44.16
CA ASN A 996 -21.71 -12.64 43.50
C ASN A 996 -22.09 -13.81 44.42
N LYS A 997 -23.22 -13.71 45.10
CA LYS A 997 -23.77 -14.74 46.00
C LYS A 997 -24.63 -15.76 45.25
N LEU A 998 -24.04 -16.36 44.22
CA LEU A 998 -24.71 -17.30 43.31
C LEU A 998 -24.64 -18.75 43.82
N TYR A 999 -25.73 -19.52 43.66
CA TYR A 999 -25.81 -20.92 44.08
C TYR A 999 -26.61 -21.80 43.08
N PHE A 1000 -26.56 -23.13 43.26
CA PHE A 1000 -27.44 -24.08 42.57
C PHE A 1000 -28.45 -24.68 43.57
N LEU A 1001 -29.71 -24.88 43.16
CA LEU A 1001 -30.71 -25.57 43.99
C LEU A 1001 -30.50 -27.09 43.97
N GLU A 1002 -30.58 -27.72 45.14
CA GLU A 1002 -30.53 -29.17 45.30
C GLU A 1002 -31.74 -29.83 44.60
N GLY A 1003 -31.50 -30.89 43.80
CA GLY A 1003 -32.55 -31.69 43.15
C GLY A 1003 -33.01 -31.25 41.74
N LYS A 1004 -32.57 -30.08 41.22
CA LYS A 1004 -32.80 -29.70 39.80
C LYS A 1004 -31.68 -30.15 38.84
N ASN A 1005 -30.56 -30.64 39.36
CA ASN A 1005 -29.37 -31.04 38.60
C ASN A 1005 -29.37 -32.52 38.13
N THR A 1006 -30.53 -33.16 38.00
CA THR A 1006 -30.66 -34.59 37.64
C THR A 1006 -31.42 -34.85 36.35
N SER A 1007 -31.63 -33.85 35.48
CA SER A 1007 -32.13 -34.16 34.15
C SER A 1007 -31.02 -34.83 33.34
N ASN A 1008 -31.18 -36.14 33.09
CA ASN A 1008 -30.43 -37.00 32.15
C ASN A 1008 -30.48 -36.51 30.68
N GLY A 1009 -30.53 -35.20 30.44
CA GLY A 1009 -30.52 -34.59 29.12
C GLY A 1009 -29.10 -34.37 28.64
N THR A 1010 -28.86 -34.62 27.35
CA THR A 1010 -27.69 -34.14 26.63
C THR A 1010 -27.52 -32.64 26.82
N PHE A 1011 -26.38 -32.22 27.37
CA PHE A 1011 -26.00 -30.81 27.47
C PHE A 1011 -25.33 -30.41 26.14
N PRO A 1012 -25.94 -29.55 25.30
CA PRO A 1012 -25.37 -29.13 24.01
C PRO A 1012 -24.25 -28.08 24.16
N SER A 1013 -23.74 -27.87 25.37
CA SER A 1013 -22.83 -26.78 25.70
C SER A 1013 -21.40 -27.05 25.22
N GLN A 1014 -20.84 -26.06 24.52
CA GLN A 1014 -19.45 -26.05 24.02
C GLN A 1014 -18.48 -25.32 24.97
N ILE A 1015 -18.85 -25.14 26.24
CA ILE A 1015 -18.03 -24.40 27.22
C ILE A 1015 -16.66 -25.05 27.34
N GLN A 1016 -15.64 -24.22 27.11
CA GLN A 1016 -14.23 -24.54 27.26
C GLN A 1016 -13.68 -23.96 28.56
N ILE A 1017 -14.07 -22.72 28.92
CA ILE A 1017 -13.62 -22.04 30.13
C ILE A 1017 -14.83 -21.72 31.02
N LEU A 1018 -14.80 -22.20 32.27
CA LEU A 1018 -15.83 -21.96 33.27
C LEU A 1018 -15.21 -21.46 34.57
N ASP A 1019 -15.54 -20.22 34.94
CA ASP A 1019 -15.15 -19.63 36.23
C ASP A 1019 -16.37 -19.35 37.11
N LEU A 1020 -16.42 -20.06 38.24
CA LEU A 1020 -17.41 -19.98 39.31
C LEU A 1020 -16.72 -19.73 40.66
N SER A 1021 -15.54 -19.13 40.65
CA SER A 1021 -14.75 -18.88 41.85
C SER A 1021 -15.41 -17.85 42.76
N SER A 1022 -15.30 -18.05 44.07
CA SER A 1022 -15.86 -17.16 45.10
C SER A 1022 -17.38 -16.97 45.01
N CYS A 1023 -18.10 -17.93 44.42
CA CYS A 1023 -19.55 -18.03 44.52
C CYS A 1023 -19.98 -18.68 45.85
N ASN A 1024 -21.28 -18.92 46.04
CA ASN A 1024 -21.84 -19.57 47.23
C ASN A 1024 -22.15 -21.06 46.99
N LEU A 1025 -21.28 -21.77 46.25
CA LEU A 1025 -21.50 -23.17 45.89
C LEU A 1025 -21.18 -24.12 47.04
N VAL A 1026 -22.18 -24.83 47.58
CA VAL A 1026 -21.98 -25.80 48.68
C VAL A 1026 -21.62 -27.21 48.18
N HIS A 1027 -22.01 -27.53 46.95
CA HIS A 1027 -21.78 -28.83 46.32
C HIS A 1027 -21.05 -28.67 44.98
N PHE A 1028 -20.31 -29.71 44.59
CA PHE A 1028 -19.66 -29.77 43.29
C PHE A 1028 -20.73 -29.84 42.18
N PRO A 1029 -20.72 -28.98 41.15
CA PRO A 1029 -21.74 -29.00 40.11
C PRO A 1029 -21.62 -30.25 39.21
N ASN A 1030 -22.59 -31.16 39.27
CA ASN A 1030 -22.54 -32.43 38.55
C ASN A 1030 -22.64 -32.29 37.02
N PHE A 1031 -23.28 -31.23 36.51
CA PHE A 1031 -23.44 -31.04 35.06
C PHE A 1031 -22.09 -30.91 34.33
N ILE A 1032 -21.02 -30.49 35.04
CA ILE A 1032 -19.66 -30.38 34.51
C ILE A 1032 -19.18 -31.73 33.94
N GLN A 1033 -19.68 -32.87 34.44
CA GLN A 1033 -19.39 -34.19 33.89
C GLN A 1033 -19.71 -34.28 32.39
N HIS A 1034 -20.70 -33.55 31.91
CA HIS A 1034 -21.16 -33.60 30.52
C HIS A 1034 -20.42 -32.65 29.57
N LEU A 1035 -19.60 -31.72 30.08
CA LEU A 1035 -18.82 -30.79 29.25
C LEU A 1035 -17.55 -31.46 28.69
N GLN A 1036 -17.61 -32.00 27.47
CA GLN A 1036 -16.48 -32.76 26.90
C GLN A 1036 -15.30 -31.89 26.45
N GLY A 1037 -15.56 -30.64 26.03
CA GLY A 1037 -14.55 -29.69 25.55
C GLY A 1037 -13.92 -28.80 26.63
N LEU A 1038 -14.18 -29.05 27.92
CA LEU A 1038 -13.74 -28.19 29.02
C LEU A 1038 -12.20 -28.21 29.18
N THR A 1039 -11.56 -27.06 29.00
CA THR A 1039 -10.11 -26.87 29.13
C THR A 1039 -9.74 -26.12 30.41
N GLY A 1040 -10.59 -25.22 30.90
CA GLY A 1040 -10.37 -24.46 32.14
C GLY A 1040 -11.56 -24.52 33.10
N LEU A 1041 -11.31 -24.91 34.35
CA LEU A 1041 -12.30 -24.93 35.41
C LEU A 1041 -11.78 -24.23 36.67
N PHE A 1042 -12.47 -23.16 37.08
CA PHE A 1042 -12.14 -22.39 38.27
C PHE A 1042 -13.36 -22.38 39.20
N ILE A 1043 -13.18 -22.92 40.40
CA ILE A 1043 -14.22 -23.07 41.44
C ILE A 1043 -13.64 -22.78 42.82
N SER A 1044 -12.58 -21.98 42.86
CA SER A 1044 -11.88 -21.63 44.09
C SER A 1044 -12.80 -20.86 45.07
N ASN A 1045 -12.47 -20.84 46.36
CA ASN A 1045 -13.17 -20.07 47.41
C ASN A 1045 -14.70 -20.32 47.53
N ASN A 1046 -15.15 -21.57 47.36
CA ASN A 1046 -16.56 -21.97 47.49
C ASN A 1046 -16.85 -22.79 48.78
N GLY A 1047 -18.07 -23.25 48.99
CA GLY A 1047 -18.45 -24.17 50.08
C GLY A 1047 -18.23 -25.67 49.80
N ILE A 1048 -17.47 -26.04 48.76
CA ILE A 1048 -17.34 -27.43 48.27
C ILE A 1048 -16.41 -28.26 49.17
N LYS A 1049 -16.93 -29.39 49.69
CA LYS A 1049 -16.22 -30.26 50.66
C LYS A 1049 -15.47 -31.45 50.03
N ALA A 1050 -15.83 -31.90 48.83
CA ALA A 1050 -15.22 -33.03 48.14
C ALA A 1050 -15.27 -32.85 46.61
N ILE A 1051 -14.27 -33.41 45.90
CA ILE A 1051 -14.24 -33.46 44.43
C ILE A 1051 -14.70 -34.86 43.97
N PRO A 1052 -15.68 -34.97 43.06
CA PRO A 1052 -16.13 -36.25 42.52
C PRO A 1052 -15.03 -37.02 41.77
N SER A 1053 -15.02 -38.34 41.86
CA SER A 1053 -13.99 -39.20 41.24
C SER A 1053 -13.95 -39.13 39.71
N TRP A 1054 -15.09 -38.89 39.05
CA TRP A 1054 -15.16 -38.75 37.60
C TRP A 1054 -14.42 -37.52 37.07
N MET A 1055 -14.16 -36.51 37.91
CA MET A 1055 -13.45 -35.28 37.51
C MET A 1055 -12.05 -35.60 36.99
N TRP A 1056 -11.39 -36.58 37.60
CA TRP A 1056 -10.03 -36.97 37.25
C TRP A 1056 -9.91 -37.57 35.85
N ASN A 1057 -11.03 -37.91 35.19
CA ASN A 1057 -11.05 -38.46 33.84
C ASN A 1057 -11.32 -37.40 32.75
N LYS A 1058 -11.31 -36.10 33.08
CA LYS A 1058 -11.42 -34.99 32.12
C LYS A 1058 -10.08 -34.73 31.42
N THR A 1059 -9.70 -35.59 30.48
CA THR A 1059 -8.39 -35.57 29.81
C THR A 1059 -8.08 -34.28 29.04
N THR A 1060 -9.11 -33.51 28.64
CA THR A 1060 -9.00 -32.22 27.93
C THR A 1060 -8.66 -31.05 28.85
N LEU A 1061 -8.74 -31.23 30.17
CA LEU A 1061 -8.57 -30.16 31.15
C LEU A 1061 -7.09 -29.73 31.26
N GLN A 1062 -6.84 -28.45 31.00
CA GLN A 1062 -5.53 -27.81 31.09
C GLN A 1062 -5.37 -27.02 32.39
N THR A 1063 -6.45 -26.44 32.89
CA THR A 1063 -6.41 -25.59 34.10
C THR A 1063 -7.50 -26.03 35.06
N LEU A 1064 -7.11 -26.34 36.30
CA LEU A 1064 -8.03 -26.66 37.38
C LEU A 1064 -7.67 -25.85 38.62
N ASP A 1065 -8.54 -24.94 39.06
CA ASP A 1065 -8.42 -24.27 40.35
C ASP A 1065 -9.59 -24.62 41.27
N VAL A 1066 -9.28 -25.41 42.29
CA VAL A 1066 -10.19 -25.84 43.37
C VAL A 1066 -9.67 -25.38 44.72
N SER A 1067 -8.81 -24.34 44.74
CA SER A 1067 -8.29 -23.76 45.97
C SER A 1067 -9.44 -23.31 46.86
N ASN A 1068 -9.65 -23.95 48.00
CA ASN A 1068 -10.83 -23.73 48.82
C ASN A 1068 -10.48 -23.80 50.31
N LYS A 1069 -11.27 -23.22 51.23
CA LYS A 1069 -10.95 -23.22 52.67
C LYS A 1069 -11.32 -24.52 53.40
N ILE A 1070 -12.10 -25.40 52.76
CA ILE A 1070 -12.76 -26.53 53.44
C ILE A 1070 -12.77 -27.87 52.69
N LEU A 1071 -12.13 -27.99 51.52
CA LEU A 1071 -12.00 -29.29 50.85
C LEU A 1071 -11.21 -30.26 51.73
N MET A 1072 -11.76 -31.46 51.98
CA MET A 1072 -11.17 -32.48 52.85
C MET A 1072 -10.94 -33.78 52.07
N GLY A 1073 -10.03 -34.62 52.58
CA GLY A 1073 -9.71 -35.93 52.00
C GLY A 1073 -8.27 -36.02 51.48
N GLU A 1074 -7.93 -37.17 50.91
CA GLU A 1074 -6.63 -37.40 50.26
C GLU A 1074 -6.69 -37.04 48.77
N ILE A 1075 -5.54 -36.68 48.21
CA ILE A 1075 -5.43 -36.38 46.78
C ILE A 1075 -5.42 -37.69 46.00
N SER A 1076 -6.40 -37.88 45.12
CA SER A 1076 -6.55 -39.09 44.33
C SER A 1076 -5.33 -39.31 43.42
N PRO A 1077 -4.70 -40.50 43.41
CA PRO A 1077 -3.68 -40.85 42.42
C PRO A 1077 -4.17 -40.76 40.96
N SER A 1078 -5.49 -40.80 40.74
CA SER A 1078 -6.09 -40.65 39.42
C SER A 1078 -5.91 -39.25 38.81
N ILE A 1079 -5.40 -38.26 39.56
CA ILE A 1079 -5.08 -36.93 39.02
C ILE A 1079 -4.15 -36.99 37.80
N CYS A 1080 -3.35 -38.05 37.70
CA CYS A 1080 -2.43 -38.29 36.59
C CYS A 1080 -3.13 -38.64 35.26
N ASN A 1081 -4.42 -38.94 35.31
CA ASN A 1081 -5.24 -39.10 34.11
C ASN A 1081 -5.51 -37.76 33.41
N LEU A 1082 -5.29 -36.62 34.07
CA LEU A 1082 -5.39 -35.28 33.49
C LEU A 1082 -4.10 -34.93 32.73
N GLN A 1083 -3.87 -35.63 31.62
CA GLN A 1083 -2.60 -35.54 30.85
C GLN A 1083 -2.35 -34.15 30.23
N SER A 1084 -3.40 -33.37 30.01
CA SER A 1084 -3.30 -32.01 29.42
C SER A 1084 -3.10 -30.91 30.47
N LEU A 1085 -3.08 -31.26 31.77
CA LEU A 1085 -3.13 -30.31 32.88
C LEU A 1085 -1.82 -29.51 33.03
N VAL A 1086 -1.88 -28.20 32.76
CA VAL A 1086 -0.79 -27.23 32.87
C VAL A 1086 -0.81 -26.52 34.23
N PHE A 1087 -2.00 -26.26 34.79
CA PHE A 1087 -2.15 -25.56 36.07
C PHE A 1087 -3.10 -26.28 37.01
N LEU A 1088 -2.68 -26.41 38.28
CA LEU A 1088 -3.44 -27.03 39.35
C LEU A 1088 -3.38 -26.19 40.63
N GLY A 1089 -4.49 -25.53 40.95
CA GLY A 1089 -4.70 -24.80 42.20
C GLY A 1089 -5.37 -25.69 43.26
N LEU A 1090 -4.61 -26.10 44.28
CA LEU A 1090 -5.11 -26.86 45.44
C LEU A 1090 -4.90 -26.11 46.77
N SER A 1091 -4.52 -24.85 46.70
CA SER A 1091 -4.08 -24.08 47.87
C SER A 1091 -5.21 -23.84 48.89
N SER A 1092 -4.83 -23.56 50.13
CA SER A 1092 -5.74 -23.18 51.23
C SER A 1092 -6.77 -24.24 51.68
N ASN A 1093 -6.67 -25.48 51.20
CA ASN A 1093 -7.58 -26.59 51.52
C ASN A 1093 -7.21 -27.34 52.82
N LYS A 1094 -8.12 -28.23 53.28
CA LYS A 1094 -7.92 -29.14 54.43
C LYS A 1094 -7.57 -30.57 53.97
N LEU A 1095 -6.84 -30.69 52.86
CA LEU A 1095 -6.39 -31.96 52.32
C LEU A 1095 -5.38 -32.62 53.27
N VAL A 1096 -5.46 -33.94 53.42
CA VAL A 1096 -4.61 -34.75 54.30
C VAL A 1096 -3.99 -35.92 53.50
N GLY A 1097 -2.99 -36.60 54.06
CA GLY A 1097 -2.35 -37.76 53.41
C GLY A 1097 -1.06 -37.43 52.65
N LYS A 1098 -0.40 -38.47 52.11
CA LYS A 1098 0.85 -38.33 51.35
C LYS A 1098 0.55 -37.92 49.91
N ILE A 1099 1.33 -36.97 49.39
CA ILE A 1099 1.35 -36.61 47.96
C ILE A 1099 1.75 -37.87 47.15
N PRO A 1100 0.93 -38.38 46.22
CA PRO A 1100 1.25 -39.57 45.44
C PRO A 1100 2.58 -39.44 44.67
N HIS A 1101 3.39 -40.50 44.63
CA HIS A 1101 4.69 -40.53 43.92
C HIS A 1101 4.63 -40.12 42.44
N VAL A 1102 3.45 -40.20 41.81
CA VAL A 1102 3.26 -39.83 40.41
C VAL A 1102 3.46 -38.32 40.16
N TRP A 1103 3.47 -37.49 41.21
CA TRP A 1103 3.87 -36.09 41.11
C TRP A 1103 5.34 -35.89 40.73
N GLU A 1104 6.25 -36.81 41.12
CA GLU A 1104 7.66 -36.77 40.68
C GLU A 1104 7.79 -37.04 39.16
N ALA A 1105 6.84 -37.77 38.56
CA ALA A 1105 6.78 -37.98 37.11
C ALA A 1105 6.17 -36.77 36.36
N LEU A 1106 5.17 -36.09 36.93
CA LEU A 1106 4.61 -34.86 36.39
C LEU A 1106 5.58 -33.67 36.49
N ALA A 1107 6.35 -33.55 37.57
CA ALA A 1107 7.38 -32.51 37.72
C ALA A 1107 8.51 -32.59 36.66
N ASN A 1108 8.79 -33.78 36.12
CA ASN A 1108 9.76 -33.97 35.03
C ASN A 1108 9.22 -33.59 33.63
N LEU A 1109 7.90 -33.50 33.46
CA LEU A 1109 7.25 -33.02 32.24
C LEU A 1109 7.16 -31.48 32.17
N PHE A 1110 7.07 -30.81 33.33
CA PHE A 1110 7.06 -29.35 33.45
C PHE A 1110 8.46 -28.82 33.82
N LYS A 1111 9.41 -28.90 32.89
CA LYS A 1111 10.63 -28.08 32.95
C LYS A 1111 10.26 -26.61 32.72
N PHE A 1112 10.30 -25.81 33.79
CA PHE A 1112 10.65 -24.40 33.71
C PHE A 1112 12.15 -24.24 33.90
#